data_AF-A0A821X2T4-F1
#
_entry.id   AF-A0A821X2T4-F1
#
_cell.length_a   1.000
_cell.length_b   1.000
_cell.length_c   1.000
_cell.angle_alpha   90.00
_cell.angle_beta   90.00
_cell.angle_gamma   90.00
#
_symmetry.space_group_name_H-M   'P 1'
#
loop_
_entity.id
_entity.type
_entity.pdbx_description
1 polymer ?
#
loop_
_entity_poly.entity_id
_entity_poly.type
_entity_poly.pdbx_seq_one_letter_code
_entity_poly.pdbx_strand_id
1 'polypeptide(L)'
;MKKIVLLTLLLVSKISFATVYYVATNGNDNNLGTATNIPFLTIPKAVSKAIAGDIIYVRGGNYNITTKINLSKSGTATNRISLLAYPGDVTRPVINGSGMTTSTSNRGIEVSGSYWTIKGFDIYKAGDNGMHISGAYNIIDQCNFYENRDTGCQLANGANNNQIINCDSYYNRDSTSATNKDGNADGFAAKLDVGTGNSFKGCRAWQNSDDGWDGLLSVGLGTNPATTYDSCWCFMNGYLKSGVASTGNGNGFKMGGNNETHDATLTRCLSAYNRFKGFDQNNNNGSMTLYNCTGYKNKPNFGLNNNDPNAGEVMIVKNCISLSGGSSDVFRAVCVRTNNSWQTGVTTTIADFVAIDSVGLRNPRKSDGSLPDINFMHLVQGSDLIDAGVNIGLPFNGANPDLGCFETNYPLPLTFISYNVISAKEKSVENIWQTANEVNVNHFEIQRSLDGKDFTSIGNVKANNKASNEYRYTDNLKTNIQYPTSLYYRIAAINNDGKQTYSELKSFNIQHSSFNISSYPNPAKDAINITCSNAKQIIITDYLGRTQQQLTVNSEHLTIDIKALAAGTYFLKVIYNNQQTESAALYCESNSSKQLFKSSAMYNGNNLKGDASKITEDEVFQNMLLPGDIEKMDVVKIKDVAKYSPEKIKGVAIFEYEIGDAKTYSDKIKTFCKENNIPEYNKPRVENIADNDFLSPGMTSILTLVIMIGAMVLLMRKMGGGASGGGPGGIFNIGKSKATLFDKGTKVNINFGDVAGLDEAKVEVMEIVDFLKNPKKYTALGGKIPKGALLVGPPGTGKTLLAKAMAGEAQVPFFSLSGSDFVEMFVGVGASRVRDLFKQAREKAPCIIFIDEIDAIGRARGKNAVMSNDERENTLNQLLVEMDGFGGDSGIIILAATNRPDVLDSALLRPGRFDRQISIDKPDVVGREAIFKVHLTPIKVSESLDIHKLAEQTPGFAGADIANVCNEAALIAARKNKTGVDMQDFQDAIDRVIGGLEKKNKIIAPYEKEIIAYHEAGHAVCGWFLEHAYPLLKVTIVPRGTAALGYAQYTPKEQYLYDIQQLTDQICMTLGGRAAEEIFFGKISTGASNDLQQITRIAYSMVTVYGMNEKVARKQEK
;
A
#
# COMPACT_ATOMS: atom_id res chain seq x y z
N MET A 1 -31.12 49.25 -8.21
CA MET A 1 -30.00 48.73 -7.38
C MET A 1 -30.37 47.44 -6.63
N LYS A 2 -31.22 47.44 -5.58
CA LYS A 2 -31.45 46.25 -4.70
C LYS A 2 -31.82 44.91 -5.38
N LYS A 3 -32.35 44.89 -6.62
CA LYS A 3 -32.65 43.65 -7.36
C LYS A 3 -31.47 43.04 -8.15
N ILE A 4 -30.37 43.76 -8.38
CA ILE A 4 -29.25 43.26 -9.20
C ILE A 4 -28.29 42.40 -8.35
N VAL A 5 -28.02 42.83 -7.12
CA VAL A 5 -27.12 42.12 -6.16
C VAL A 5 -27.63 40.70 -5.84
N LEU A 6 -28.95 40.48 -5.87
CA LEU A 6 -29.54 39.18 -5.53
C LEU A 6 -29.36 38.13 -6.65
N LEU A 7 -29.18 38.55 -7.90
CA LEU A 7 -29.05 37.63 -9.04
C LEU A 7 -27.61 37.12 -9.22
N THR A 8 -26.61 37.83 -8.68
CA THR A 8 -25.19 37.46 -8.79
C THR A 8 -24.76 36.35 -7.82
N LEU A 9 -25.58 36.05 -6.79
CA LEU A 9 -25.29 34.97 -5.82
C LEU A 9 -25.74 33.57 -6.29
N LEU A 10 -26.51 33.45 -7.38
CA LEU A 10 -27.23 32.22 -7.76
C LEU A 10 -26.58 31.42 -8.92
N LEU A 11 -25.33 31.72 -9.27
CA LEU A 11 -24.63 31.13 -10.44
C LEU A 11 -23.28 30.47 -10.11
N VAL A 12 -23.07 30.05 -8.86
CA VAL A 12 -21.99 29.15 -8.49
C VAL A 12 -22.48 27.69 -8.63
N SER A 13 -22.09 27.02 -9.71
CA SER A 13 -22.42 25.61 -9.93
C SER A 13 -21.72 24.71 -8.92
N LYS A 14 -22.49 23.89 -8.18
CA LYS A 14 -21.93 22.92 -7.22
C LYS A 14 -21.04 21.90 -7.94
N ILE A 15 -19.75 21.91 -7.61
CA ILE A 15 -18.85 20.78 -7.86
C ILE A 15 -19.24 19.68 -6.88
N SER A 16 -19.72 18.54 -7.40
CA SER A 16 -20.06 17.39 -6.56
C SER A 16 -18.82 16.53 -6.33
N PHE A 17 -18.40 16.42 -5.07
CA PHE A 17 -17.32 15.53 -4.66
C PHE A 17 -17.83 14.08 -4.56
N ALA A 18 -16.91 13.12 -4.60
CA ALA A 18 -17.21 11.71 -4.39
C ALA A 18 -17.76 11.48 -2.97
N THR A 19 -18.81 10.67 -2.85
CA THR A 19 -19.48 10.38 -1.59
C THR A 19 -19.12 8.95 -1.15
N VAL A 20 -18.64 8.78 0.07
CA VAL A 20 -17.78 7.64 0.43
C VAL A 20 -18.49 6.87 1.57
N TYR A 21 -19.00 5.65 1.31
CA TYR A 21 -20.14 5.01 1.99
C TYR A 21 -19.84 3.69 2.70
N TYR A 22 -20.32 3.46 3.93
CA TYR A 22 -19.98 2.19 4.61
C TYR A 22 -21.10 1.32 5.10
N VAL A 23 -20.68 0.12 5.49
CA VAL A 23 -21.51 -1.01 5.90
C VAL A 23 -20.73 -1.86 6.89
N ALA A 24 -21.18 -2.12 8.13
CA ALA A 24 -20.48 -2.94 9.14
C ALA A 24 -21.46 -3.82 9.93
N THR A 25 -21.00 -4.96 10.48
CA THR A 25 -21.94 -5.93 11.04
C THR A 25 -22.65 -5.50 12.31
N ASN A 26 -22.07 -4.71 13.23
CA ASN A 26 -22.88 -4.11 14.31
C ASN A 26 -23.70 -2.91 13.83
N GLY A 27 -24.42 -3.05 12.69
CA GLY A 27 -25.03 -1.98 11.90
C GLY A 27 -26.54 -1.81 11.88
N ASN A 28 -27.03 -0.87 11.03
CA ASN A 28 -28.45 -0.63 10.64
C ASN A 28 -28.62 0.25 9.40
N ASP A 29 -29.76 0.08 8.73
CA ASP A 29 -30.03 0.66 7.42
C ASP A 29 -30.85 1.96 7.40
N ASN A 30 -31.40 2.44 8.52
CA ASN A 30 -32.30 3.62 8.54
C ASN A 30 -31.61 5.00 8.37
N ASN A 31 -30.30 5.04 8.13
CA ASN A 31 -29.52 6.28 8.11
C ASN A 31 -28.92 6.61 6.71
N LEU A 32 -27.92 7.50 6.64
CA LEU A 32 -27.46 8.16 5.42
C LEU A 32 -26.22 7.51 4.77
N GLY A 33 -25.01 7.63 5.34
CA GLY A 33 -23.74 7.43 4.61
C GLY A 33 -22.52 6.75 5.28
N THR A 34 -21.31 7.04 4.86
CA THR A 34 -20.88 8.42 5.06
C THR A 34 -19.77 8.50 6.09
N ALA A 35 -19.71 7.61 7.13
CA ALA A 35 -18.75 7.68 8.27
C ALA A 35 -18.02 6.47 8.97
N THR A 36 -16.74 6.57 9.38
CA THR A 36 -16.01 5.53 10.16
C THR A 36 -16.56 5.24 11.54
N ASN A 37 -17.43 6.07 12.12
CA ASN A 37 -18.27 5.63 13.23
C ASN A 37 -19.77 5.56 12.89
N ILE A 38 -20.21 5.97 11.71
CA ILE A 38 -21.64 6.08 11.34
C ILE A 38 -21.95 5.27 9.99
N PRO A 39 -21.93 3.89 9.93
CA PRO A 39 -22.07 2.96 8.75
C PRO A 39 -23.39 2.08 8.65
N PHE A 40 -23.70 1.43 7.51
CA PHE A 40 -24.95 0.64 7.31
C PHE A 40 -24.86 -0.75 7.98
N LEU A 41 -25.97 -1.49 8.10
CA LEU A 41 -25.88 -2.94 8.35
C LEU A 41 -25.58 -3.66 7.06
N THR A 42 -26.40 -3.40 6.04
CA THR A 42 -26.43 -4.23 4.84
C THR A 42 -25.74 -3.56 3.68
N ILE A 43 -25.01 -4.38 2.93
CA ILE A 43 -24.25 -3.95 1.76
C ILE A 43 -25.20 -3.47 0.65
N PRO A 44 -26.35 -4.15 0.41
CA PRO A 44 -27.43 -3.61 -0.41
C PRO A 44 -27.83 -2.18 -0.05
N LYS A 45 -27.77 -1.76 1.22
CA LYS A 45 -28.14 -0.38 1.57
C LYS A 45 -27.10 0.66 1.18
N ALA A 46 -25.79 0.40 1.27
CA ALA A 46 -24.79 1.34 0.75
C ALA A 46 -24.92 1.49 -0.76
N VAL A 47 -25.09 0.35 -1.43
CA VAL A 47 -25.27 0.25 -2.87
C VAL A 47 -26.55 0.94 -3.32
N SER A 48 -27.63 0.88 -2.54
CA SER A 48 -28.86 1.65 -2.78
C SER A 48 -28.64 3.16 -2.78
N LYS A 49 -27.57 3.66 -2.13
CA LYS A 49 -27.22 5.09 -2.06
C LYS A 49 -26.19 5.52 -3.11
N ALA A 50 -25.04 4.85 -3.18
CA ALA A 50 -23.90 5.24 -4.02
C ALA A 50 -24.23 5.55 -5.50
N ILE A 51 -23.52 6.49 -6.10
CA ILE A 51 -23.57 6.90 -7.52
C ILE A 51 -22.15 6.89 -8.14
N ALA A 52 -22.02 7.25 -9.42
CA ALA A 52 -20.74 7.21 -10.13
C ALA A 52 -19.66 8.10 -9.48
N GLY A 53 -18.56 7.50 -9.03
CA GLY A 53 -17.46 8.14 -8.32
C GLY A 53 -17.45 7.86 -6.81
N ASP A 54 -18.57 7.38 -6.27
CA ASP A 54 -18.70 7.10 -4.85
C ASP A 54 -17.92 5.87 -4.43
N ILE A 55 -17.36 5.90 -3.23
CA ILE A 55 -16.47 4.84 -2.75
C ILE A 55 -17.19 4.14 -1.60
N ILE A 56 -17.85 3.02 -1.87
CA ILE A 56 -18.30 2.16 -0.78
C ILE A 56 -17.07 1.47 -0.17
N TYR A 57 -17.09 1.26 1.14
CA TYR A 57 -16.29 0.24 1.81
C TYR A 57 -17.26 -0.67 2.63
N VAL A 58 -17.00 -1.97 2.71
CA VAL A 58 -17.77 -2.95 3.51
C VAL A 58 -16.91 -3.66 4.55
N ARG A 59 -17.11 -3.24 5.78
CA ARG A 59 -16.20 -3.22 6.91
C ARG A 59 -15.70 -4.59 7.42
N GLY A 60 -14.50 -4.68 8.00
CA GLY A 60 -13.75 -5.92 8.30
C GLY A 60 -14.30 -6.93 9.31
N GLY A 61 -15.41 -7.61 9.03
CA GLY A 61 -15.93 -8.67 9.91
C GLY A 61 -17.09 -9.45 9.30
N ASN A 62 -17.81 -10.22 10.12
CA ASN A 62 -18.60 -11.38 9.67
C ASN A 62 -20.07 -11.08 9.28
N TYR A 63 -20.33 -10.75 8.01
CA TYR A 63 -21.67 -10.53 7.45
C TYR A 63 -22.40 -11.83 7.22
N ASN A 64 -23.15 -12.26 8.21
CA ASN A 64 -24.14 -13.31 8.05
C ASN A 64 -25.24 -12.84 7.07
N ILE A 65 -25.18 -13.27 5.81
CA ILE A 65 -26.18 -12.97 4.79
C ILE A 65 -27.06 -14.19 4.50
N THR A 66 -28.33 -13.94 4.22
CA THR A 66 -29.34 -14.95 3.85
C THR A 66 -29.85 -14.78 2.42
N THR A 67 -29.52 -13.67 1.77
CA THR A 67 -29.87 -13.31 0.38
C THR A 67 -28.72 -12.57 -0.29
N LYS A 68 -28.67 -12.59 -1.64
CA LYS A 68 -27.52 -12.04 -2.39
C LYS A 68 -27.42 -10.52 -2.37
N ILE A 69 -26.19 -10.02 -2.36
CA ILE A 69 -25.86 -8.59 -2.41
C ILE A 69 -25.82 -8.13 -3.87
N ASN A 70 -26.73 -7.25 -4.30
CA ASN A 70 -26.84 -6.83 -5.71
C ASN A 70 -26.20 -5.45 -5.96
N LEU A 71 -25.09 -5.42 -6.70
CA LEU A 71 -24.39 -4.22 -7.17
C LEU A 71 -24.85 -3.83 -8.60
N SER A 72 -26.09 -3.37 -8.72
CA SER A 72 -26.74 -3.12 -10.02
C SER A 72 -26.57 -1.70 -10.59
N LYS A 73 -25.91 -0.79 -9.86
CA LYS A 73 -25.63 0.58 -10.33
C LYS A 73 -24.30 0.65 -11.06
N SER A 74 -24.18 1.53 -12.05
CA SER A 74 -22.94 1.72 -12.81
C SER A 74 -22.23 3.03 -12.45
N GLY A 75 -20.91 2.97 -12.38
CA GLY A 75 -20.02 4.13 -12.44
C GLY A 75 -19.75 4.56 -13.89
N THR A 76 -18.64 5.28 -14.07
CA THR A 76 -18.10 5.68 -15.38
C THR A 76 -16.58 5.46 -15.42
N ALA A 77 -15.97 5.60 -16.61
CA ALA A 77 -14.53 5.40 -16.80
C ALA A 77 -13.65 6.31 -15.92
N THR A 78 -14.08 7.56 -15.68
CA THR A 78 -13.41 8.50 -14.76
C THR A 78 -13.88 8.36 -13.32
N ASN A 79 -15.18 8.15 -13.11
CA ASN A 79 -15.81 8.14 -11.79
C ASN A 79 -16.40 6.74 -11.51
N ARG A 80 -15.55 5.82 -11.07
CA ARG A 80 -15.88 4.42 -10.74
C ARG A 80 -16.61 4.35 -9.40
N ILE A 81 -17.54 3.39 -9.21
CA ILE A 81 -18.11 3.15 -7.87
C ILE A 81 -17.21 2.15 -7.16
N SER A 82 -16.62 2.48 -6.02
CA SER A 82 -15.75 1.53 -5.32
C SER A 82 -16.53 0.73 -4.26
N LEU A 83 -16.00 -0.42 -3.87
CA LEU A 83 -16.49 -1.32 -2.83
C LEU A 83 -15.26 -1.98 -2.19
N LEU A 84 -14.52 -1.23 -1.38
CA LEU A 84 -13.17 -1.60 -0.94
C LEU A 84 -13.18 -2.09 0.50
N ALA A 85 -12.41 -3.11 0.85
CA ALA A 85 -11.90 -3.36 2.19
C ALA A 85 -10.91 -2.26 2.60
N TYR A 86 -10.49 -2.28 3.85
CA TYR A 86 -9.52 -1.34 4.40
C TYR A 86 -8.14 -1.97 4.53
N PRO A 87 -7.12 -1.13 4.78
CA PRO A 87 -5.76 -1.59 5.03
C PRO A 87 -5.32 -1.45 6.50
N GLY A 88 -6.09 -1.95 7.48
CA GLY A 88 -5.67 -1.91 8.90
C GLY A 88 -6.71 -1.93 10.05
N ASP A 89 -7.72 -2.81 10.04
CA ASP A 89 -8.10 -3.58 11.25
C ASP A 89 -7.05 -4.70 11.31
N VAL A 90 -7.25 -5.68 12.18
CA VAL A 90 -6.56 -6.97 12.13
C VAL A 90 -7.34 -8.02 11.31
N THR A 91 -8.61 -7.80 10.91
CA THR A 91 -9.39 -8.82 10.16
C THR A 91 -10.24 -8.27 9.00
N ARG A 92 -10.24 -9.01 7.89
CA ARG A 92 -10.87 -8.66 6.61
C ARG A 92 -12.40 -8.86 6.61
N PRO A 93 -13.13 -8.25 5.66
CA PRO A 93 -14.58 -8.37 5.57
C PRO A 93 -15.04 -9.75 5.12
N VAL A 94 -15.64 -10.54 6.01
CA VAL A 94 -16.13 -11.89 5.70
C VAL A 94 -17.61 -11.83 5.31
N ILE A 95 -17.90 -11.94 4.01
CA ILE A 95 -19.25 -12.06 3.46
C ILE A 95 -19.71 -13.51 3.62
N ASN A 96 -20.39 -13.80 4.72
CA ASN A 96 -20.70 -15.15 5.18
C ASN A 96 -22.12 -15.59 4.81
N GLY A 97 -22.23 -16.33 3.71
CA GLY A 97 -23.46 -16.98 3.26
C GLY A 97 -23.85 -18.24 4.03
N SER A 98 -23.24 -18.58 5.19
CA SER A 98 -23.59 -19.81 5.93
C SER A 98 -25.07 -19.92 6.35
N GLY A 99 -25.83 -18.82 6.32
CA GLY A 99 -27.28 -18.80 6.53
C GLY A 99 -28.13 -18.99 5.25
N MET A 100 -27.51 -19.12 4.08
CA MET A 100 -28.17 -19.35 2.80
C MET A 100 -28.45 -20.84 2.56
N THR A 101 -29.61 -21.13 1.96
CA THR A 101 -29.87 -22.42 1.34
C THR A 101 -29.17 -22.50 -0.03
N THR A 102 -28.77 -23.69 -0.47
CA THR A 102 -28.21 -23.83 -1.83
C THR A 102 -29.28 -23.53 -2.87
N SER A 103 -29.06 -22.52 -3.72
CA SER A 103 -29.97 -22.10 -4.80
C SER A 103 -29.28 -21.09 -5.70
N THR A 104 -29.49 -21.15 -7.02
CA THR A 104 -28.88 -20.25 -8.02
C THR A 104 -29.24 -18.75 -7.88
N SER A 105 -30.12 -18.41 -6.93
CA SER A 105 -30.42 -17.04 -6.51
C SER A 105 -29.62 -16.55 -5.29
N ASN A 106 -28.95 -17.44 -4.55
CA ASN A 106 -28.31 -17.18 -3.25
C ASN A 106 -26.79 -17.01 -3.36
N ARG A 107 -26.36 -16.21 -4.35
CA ARG A 107 -24.96 -15.80 -4.53
C ARG A 107 -24.48 -14.92 -3.38
N GLY A 108 -23.18 -14.80 -3.17
CA GLY A 108 -22.64 -13.84 -2.20
C GLY A 108 -22.85 -12.40 -2.69
N ILE A 109 -22.16 -12.05 -3.77
CA ILE A 109 -22.25 -10.73 -4.43
C ILE A 109 -22.59 -10.92 -5.93
N GLU A 110 -23.50 -10.09 -6.45
CA GLU A 110 -23.96 -10.05 -7.84
C GLU A 110 -23.66 -8.66 -8.42
N VAL A 111 -22.71 -8.57 -9.35
CA VAL A 111 -22.16 -7.31 -9.90
C VAL A 111 -22.68 -7.09 -11.32
N SER A 112 -23.92 -6.64 -11.44
CA SER A 112 -24.56 -6.36 -12.74
C SER A 112 -24.36 -4.93 -13.23
N GLY A 113 -23.88 -4.03 -12.37
CA GLY A 113 -23.44 -2.68 -12.71
C GLY A 113 -21.99 -2.64 -13.21
N SER A 114 -21.68 -1.61 -14.00
CA SER A 114 -20.37 -1.41 -14.64
C SER A 114 -19.49 -0.42 -13.87
N TYR A 115 -18.18 -0.43 -14.13
CA TYR A 115 -17.19 0.47 -13.51
C TYR A 115 -17.15 0.42 -11.97
N TRP A 116 -17.29 -0.77 -11.37
CA TRP A 116 -17.01 -1.00 -9.95
C TRP A 116 -15.52 -1.19 -9.66
N THR A 117 -15.04 -0.78 -8.48
CA THR A 117 -13.72 -1.18 -7.96
C THR A 117 -13.92 -1.89 -6.63
N ILE A 118 -14.05 -3.22 -6.65
CA ILE A 118 -14.18 -4.05 -5.45
C ILE A 118 -12.77 -4.45 -4.97
N LYS A 119 -12.47 -4.43 -3.67
CA LYS A 119 -11.13 -4.85 -3.18
C LYS A 119 -11.15 -5.54 -1.82
N GLY A 120 -10.41 -6.62 -1.61
CA GLY A 120 -10.00 -7.11 -0.27
C GLY A 120 -11.04 -7.89 0.56
N PHE A 121 -12.09 -8.42 -0.08
CA PHE A 121 -13.21 -9.13 0.59
C PHE A 121 -12.91 -10.62 0.79
N ASP A 122 -13.56 -11.25 1.76
CA ASP A 122 -13.56 -12.70 1.98
C ASP A 122 -14.99 -13.25 1.82
N ILE A 123 -15.32 -13.79 0.65
CA ILE A 123 -16.67 -14.34 0.39
C ILE A 123 -16.69 -15.82 0.75
N TYR A 124 -17.45 -16.13 1.80
CA TYR A 124 -17.46 -17.41 2.48
C TYR A 124 -18.85 -18.04 2.44
N LYS A 125 -18.96 -19.30 1.97
CA LYS A 125 -20.19 -20.10 2.08
C LYS A 125 -21.45 -19.51 1.45
N ALA A 126 -21.35 -18.69 0.41
CA ALA A 126 -22.50 -18.32 -0.42
C ALA A 126 -23.29 -19.56 -0.87
N GLY A 127 -24.61 -19.46 -0.94
CA GLY A 127 -25.52 -20.53 -1.38
C GLY A 127 -25.48 -20.85 -2.87
N ASP A 128 -24.58 -20.22 -3.62
CA ASP A 128 -24.31 -20.36 -5.05
C ASP A 128 -22.88 -19.85 -5.32
N ASN A 129 -22.65 -19.08 -6.39
CA ASN A 129 -21.37 -18.42 -6.63
C ASN A 129 -21.00 -17.50 -5.46
N GLY A 130 -19.72 -17.42 -5.10
CA GLY A 130 -19.23 -16.42 -4.15
C GLY A 130 -19.46 -15.01 -4.70
N MET A 131 -18.95 -14.74 -5.89
CA MET A 131 -19.27 -13.56 -6.67
C MET A 131 -19.69 -13.94 -8.10
N HIS A 132 -20.70 -13.26 -8.62
CA HIS A 132 -21.10 -13.32 -10.02
C HIS A 132 -21.07 -11.92 -10.61
N ILE A 133 -20.53 -11.74 -11.81
CA ILE A 133 -20.32 -10.45 -12.46
C ILE A 133 -20.96 -10.49 -13.84
N SER A 134 -21.83 -9.53 -14.14
CA SER A 134 -22.40 -9.30 -15.47
C SER A 134 -22.23 -7.87 -15.99
N GLY A 135 -21.80 -6.94 -15.13
CA GLY A 135 -21.40 -5.61 -15.55
C GLY A 135 -20.05 -5.60 -16.28
N ALA A 136 -19.72 -4.43 -16.81
CA ALA A 136 -18.52 -4.21 -17.61
C ALA A 136 -17.50 -3.28 -16.93
N TYR A 137 -16.24 -3.35 -17.34
CA TYR A 137 -15.15 -2.48 -16.87
C TYR A 137 -14.93 -2.49 -15.34
N ASN A 138 -15.38 -3.51 -14.61
CA ASN A 138 -15.19 -3.63 -13.16
C ASN A 138 -13.74 -4.06 -12.82
N ILE A 139 -13.27 -3.74 -11.62
CA ILE A 139 -12.00 -4.19 -11.04
C ILE A 139 -12.34 -4.92 -9.74
N ILE A 140 -11.77 -6.10 -9.51
CA ILE A 140 -11.93 -6.92 -8.31
C ILE A 140 -10.52 -7.28 -7.82
N ASP A 141 -10.01 -6.65 -6.77
CA ASP A 141 -8.60 -6.78 -6.33
C ASP A 141 -8.46 -7.44 -4.95
N GLN A 142 -7.47 -8.31 -4.72
CA GLN A 142 -7.16 -8.92 -3.41
C GLN A 142 -8.35 -9.65 -2.71
N CYS A 143 -9.37 -10.12 -3.42
CA CYS A 143 -10.53 -10.81 -2.83
C CYS A 143 -10.32 -12.33 -2.69
N ASN A 144 -10.80 -12.92 -1.61
CA ASN A 144 -10.80 -14.35 -1.32
C ASN A 144 -12.22 -14.93 -1.53
N PHE A 145 -12.35 -16.09 -2.16
CA PHE A 145 -13.64 -16.76 -2.39
C PHE A 145 -13.58 -18.22 -1.94
N TYR A 146 -14.18 -18.59 -0.81
CA TYR A 146 -14.00 -19.94 -0.25
C TYR A 146 -15.20 -20.63 0.40
N GLU A 147 -15.21 -21.96 0.31
CA GLU A 147 -16.29 -22.86 0.78
C GLU A 147 -17.71 -22.50 0.26
N ASN A 148 -17.81 -21.73 -0.82
CA ASN A 148 -19.09 -21.40 -1.48
C ASN A 148 -19.73 -22.64 -2.13
N ARG A 149 -21.03 -22.59 -2.41
CA ARG A 149 -21.80 -23.73 -2.94
C ARG A 149 -21.77 -23.85 -4.47
N ASP A 150 -21.16 -22.91 -5.17
CA ASP A 150 -20.79 -22.98 -6.59
C ASP A 150 -19.46 -22.21 -6.78
N THR A 151 -19.12 -21.81 -8.01
CA THR A 151 -17.86 -21.16 -8.38
C THR A 151 -17.52 -19.95 -7.50
N GLY A 152 -16.27 -19.82 -7.07
CA GLY A 152 -15.82 -18.74 -6.20
C GLY A 152 -16.08 -17.34 -6.78
N CYS A 153 -15.62 -17.07 -8.01
CA CYS A 153 -15.92 -15.82 -8.73
C CYS A 153 -16.12 -16.06 -10.24
N GLN A 154 -17.34 -15.82 -10.73
CA GLN A 154 -17.78 -16.05 -12.12
C GLN A 154 -18.11 -14.75 -12.86
N LEU A 155 -17.63 -14.61 -14.10
CA LEU A 155 -18.06 -13.58 -15.06
C LEU A 155 -19.00 -14.25 -16.08
N ALA A 156 -20.19 -13.68 -16.30
CA ALA A 156 -21.21 -14.19 -17.23
C ALA A 156 -22.24 -13.09 -17.61
N ASN A 157 -23.31 -13.44 -18.34
CA ASN A 157 -24.35 -12.56 -18.86
C ASN A 157 -23.84 -11.24 -19.50
N GLY A 158 -22.84 -11.32 -20.39
CA GLY A 158 -22.30 -10.20 -21.16
C GLY A 158 -21.15 -9.42 -20.51
N ALA A 159 -20.64 -9.87 -19.36
CA ALA A 159 -19.52 -9.25 -18.64
C ALA A 159 -18.30 -9.03 -19.56
N ASN A 160 -17.81 -7.79 -19.67
CA ASN A 160 -16.70 -7.42 -20.56
C ASN A 160 -15.76 -6.39 -19.93
N ASN A 161 -14.49 -6.36 -20.36
CA ASN A 161 -13.47 -5.41 -19.90
C ASN A 161 -13.17 -5.43 -18.39
N ASN A 162 -13.54 -6.49 -17.66
CA ASN A 162 -13.33 -6.58 -16.21
C ASN A 162 -11.90 -7.02 -15.86
N GLN A 163 -11.42 -6.67 -14.67
CA GLN A 163 -10.08 -7.03 -14.17
C GLN A 163 -10.18 -7.69 -12.80
N ILE A 164 -9.75 -8.95 -12.69
CA ILE A 164 -9.69 -9.71 -11.44
C ILE A 164 -8.22 -9.80 -11.04
N ILE A 165 -7.81 -9.21 -9.92
CA ILE A 165 -6.40 -8.95 -9.59
C ILE A 165 -6.10 -9.48 -8.19
N ASN A 166 -4.98 -10.15 -7.97
CA ASN A 166 -4.53 -10.64 -6.66
C ASN A 166 -5.55 -11.49 -5.86
N CYS A 167 -6.57 -12.04 -6.49
CA CYS A 167 -7.64 -12.78 -5.81
C CYS A 167 -7.25 -14.23 -5.53
N ASP A 168 -7.79 -14.81 -4.45
CA ASP A 168 -7.63 -16.22 -4.10
C ASP A 168 -9.00 -16.94 -4.11
N SER A 169 -9.08 -18.18 -4.58
CA SER A 169 -10.35 -18.93 -4.60
C SER A 169 -10.17 -20.43 -4.30
N TYR A 170 -10.80 -20.93 -3.25
CA TYR A 170 -10.44 -22.24 -2.69
C TYR A 170 -11.53 -22.96 -1.87
N TYR A 171 -11.49 -24.29 -1.85
CA TYR A 171 -12.44 -25.15 -1.12
C TYR A 171 -13.93 -24.99 -1.51
N ASN A 172 -14.26 -24.30 -2.60
CA ASN A 172 -15.63 -24.16 -3.10
C ASN A 172 -16.19 -25.54 -3.53
N ARG A 173 -17.48 -25.81 -3.28
CA ARG A 173 -18.10 -27.14 -3.48
C ARG A 173 -19.63 -27.15 -3.61
N ASP A 174 -20.12 -27.59 -4.77
CA ASP A 174 -21.54 -27.84 -5.08
C ASP A 174 -22.04 -29.23 -4.65
N SER A 175 -21.84 -29.55 -3.36
CA SER A 175 -22.11 -30.89 -2.80
C SER A 175 -23.57 -31.37 -2.83
N THR A 176 -24.49 -30.47 -3.17
CA THR A 176 -25.95 -30.68 -3.20
C THR A 176 -26.56 -30.68 -4.60
N SER A 177 -25.75 -30.54 -5.66
CA SER A 177 -26.22 -30.72 -7.03
C SER A 177 -26.64 -32.18 -7.26
N ALA A 178 -27.87 -32.39 -7.74
CA ALA A 178 -28.47 -33.71 -7.90
C ALA A 178 -28.06 -34.42 -9.20
N THR A 179 -27.55 -33.68 -10.18
CA THR A 179 -27.24 -34.16 -11.54
C THR A 179 -25.78 -34.00 -11.94
N ASN A 180 -25.08 -33.00 -11.40
CA ASN A 180 -23.66 -32.75 -11.64
C ASN A 180 -23.00 -32.37 -10.31
N LYS A 181 -22.74 -33.36 -9.45
CA LYS A 181 -22.28 -33.13 -8.06
C LYS A 181 -20.80 -32.81 -7.97
N ASP A 182 -20.45 -31.81 -7.16
CA ASP A 182 -19.08 -31.31 -6.98
C ASP A 182 -18.44 -30.84 -8.32
N GLY A 183 -19.26 -30.61 -9.36
CA GLY A 183 -18.87 -30.47 -10.77
C GLY A 183 -19.19 -29.10 -11.38
N ASN A 184 -19.47 -28.09 -10.55
CA ASN A 184 -19.76 -26.71 -10.99
C ASN A 184 -19.01 -25.67 -10.13
N ALA A 185 -18.54 -26.05 -8.93
CA ALA A 185 -17.83 -25.17 -8.02
C ALA A 185 -16.33 -25.08 -8.35
N ASP A 186 -16.03 -24.18 -9.29
CA ASP A 186 -14.66 -23.83 -9.69
C ASP A 186 -14.03 -22.78 -8.77
N GLY A 187 -12.74 -22.52 -8.96
CA GLY A 187 -12.07 -21.35 -8.39
C GLY A 187 -12.61 -20.06 -8.98
N PHE A 188 -12.38 -19.87 -10.28
CA PHE A 188 -12.83 -18.72 -11.06
C PHE A 188 -13.52 -19.17 -12.34
N ALA A 189 -14.32 -18.30 -12.95
CA ALA A 189 -14.85 -18.57 -14.28
C ALA A 189 -15.09 -17.32 -15.12
N ALA A 190 -15.00 -17.48 -16.44
CA ALA A 190 -15.46 -16.52 -17.44
C ALA A 190 -16.31 -17.30 -18.45
N LYS A 191 -17.57 -17.57 -18.07
CA LYS A 191 -18.36 -18.68 -18.61
C LYS A 191 -19.82 -18.34 -18.87
N LEU A 192 -20.52 -19.24 -19.55
CA LEU A 192 -21.83 -19.06 -20.17
C LEU A 192 -21.82 -17.96 -21.23
N ASP A 193 -22.19 -16.73 -20.87
CA ASP A 193 -22.25 -15.59 -21.79
C ASP A 193 -21.28 -14.52 -21.31
N VAL A 194 -20.15 -14.35 -21.98
CA VAL A 194 -19.10 -13.41 -21.57
C VAL A 194 -18.66 -12.59 -22.78
N GLY A 195 -18.26 -11.35 -22.57
CA GLY A 195 -17.74 -10.47 -23.61
C GLY A 195 -16.21 -10.35 -23.56
N THR A 196 -15.66 -9.49 -24.41
CA THR A 196 -14.20 -9.37 -24.60
C THR A 196 -13.51 -8.43 -23.59
N GLY A 197 -12.18 -8.50 -23.52
CA GLY A 197 -11.33 -7.63 -22.71
C GLY A 197 -11.26 -7.98 -21.21
N ASN A 198 -11.83 -9.11 -20.78
CA ASN A 198 -11.73 -9.54 -19.39
C ASN A 198 -10.30 -10.00 -19.06
N SER A 199 -9.91 -9.89 -17.79
CA SER A 199 -8.54 -10.21 -17.35
C SER A 199 -8.48 -10.77 -15.93
N PHE A 200 -7.56 -11.71 -15.71
CA PHE A 200 -7.16 -12.22 -14.40
C PHE A 200 -5.66 -11.97 -14.20
N LYS A 201 -5.23 -11.45 -13.06
CA LYS A 201 -3.82 -11.10 -12.81
C LYS A 201 -3.35 -11.42 -11.39
N GLY A 202 -2.32 -12.24 -11.23
CA GLY A 202 -1.76 -12.58 -9.92
C GLY A 202 -2.69 -13.39 -9.01
N CYS A 203 -3.73 -14.01 -9.57
CA CYS A 203 -4.75 -14.74 -8.82
C CYS A 203 -4.34 -16.19 -8.53
N ARG A 204 -4.87 -16.83 -7.46
CA ARG A 204 -4.64 -18.25 -7.14
C ARG A 204 -5.94 -19.04 -6.98
N ALA A 205 -6.02 -20.25 -7.53
CA ALA A 205 -7.17 -21.15 -7.36
C ALA A 205 -6.75 -22.54 -6.87
N TRP A 206 -7.25 -23.00 -5.70
CA TRP A 206 -6.84 -24.31 -5.17
C TRP A 206 -7.90 -25.12 -4.41
N GLN A 207 -7.86 -26.44 -4.58
CA GLN A 207 -8.77 -27.39 -3.91
C GLN A 207 -10.26 -27.00 -4.02
N ASN A 208 -10.64 -26.39 -5.13
CA ASN A 208 -12.04 -26.30 -5.54
C ASN A 208 -12.51 -27.68 -6.02
N SER A 209 -13.82 -27.94 -5.95
CA SER A 209 -14.32 -29.30 -6.17
C SER A 209 -14.38 -29.69 -7.64
N ASP A 210 -14.56 -28.74 -8.56
CA ASP A 210 -14.17 -28.96 -9.96
C ASP A 210 -12.89 -28.19 -10.32
N ASP A 211 -12.94 -27.24 -11.25
CA ASP A 211 -11.77 -26.71 -11.94
C ASP A 211 -11.14 -25.49 -11.23
N GLY A 212 -9.89 -25.14 -11.57
CA GLY A 212 -9.26 -23.90 -11.10
C GLY A 212 -9.85 -22.66 -11.80
N TRP A 213 -10.01 -22.75 -13.12
CA TRP A 213 -10.65 -21.78 -14.00
C TRP A 213 -11.52 -22.51 -15.04
N ASP A 214 -12.79 -22.12 -15.17
CA ASP A 214 -13.70 -22.57 -16.24
C ASP A 214 -14.08 -21.44 -17.22
N GLY A 215 -13.99 -21.74 -18.52
CA GLY A 215 -14.26 -20.86 -19.65
C GLY A 215 -15.35 -21.37 -20.60
N LEU A 216 -16.17 -22.34 -20.17
CA LEU A 216 -17.27 -22.92 -20.95
C LEU A 216 -18.31 -21.88 -21.37
N LEU A 217 -18.45 -21.61 -22.67
CA LEU A 217 -19.47 -20.69 -23.20
C LEU A 217 -20.77 -21.41 -23.60
N SER A 218 -21.87 -20.67 -23.60
CA SER A 218 -23.20 -21.07 -24.08
C SER A 218 -23.30 -20.95 -25.60
N VAL A 219 -24.08 -21.85 -26.21
CA VAL A 219 -24.16 -21.98 -27.68
C VAL A 219 -24.85 -20.79 -28.34
N GLY A 220 -24.20 -20.23 -29.38
CA GLY A 220 -24.86 -19.33 -30.34
C GLY A 220 -24.79 -17.84 -30.02
N LEU A 221 -23.83 -17.41 -29.19
CA LEU A 221 -23.70 -16.01 -28.74
C LEU A 221 -23.15 -15.03 -29.79
N GLY A 222 -22.63 -15.54 -30.92
CA GLY A 222 -22.29 -14.72 -32.10
C GLY A 222 -21.15 -13.72 -31.91
N THR A 223 -20.39 -13.80 -30.82
CA THR A 223 -19.21 -12.98 -30.53
C THR A 223 -18.04 -13.87 -30.13
N ASN A 224 -16.81 -13.41 -30.39
CA ASN A 224 -15.58 -14.05 -29.91
C ASN A 224 -15.08 -13.24 -28.70
N PRO A 225 -15.43 -13.61 -27.46
CA PRO A 225 -14.93 -12.93 -26.27
C PRO A 225 -13.49 -13.32 -25.97
N ALA A 226 -12.63 -12.31 -25.75
CA ALA A 226 -11.27 -12.53 -25.26
C ALA A 226 -11.17 -12.37 -23.74
N THR A 227 -10.53 -13.34 -23.09
CA THR A 227 -10.13 -13.29 -21.68
C THR A 227 -8.63 -13.52 -21.54
N THR A 228 -7.97 -12.66 -20.75
CA THR A 228 -6.53 -12.68 -20.51
C THR A 228 -6.19 -13.16 -19.10
N TYR A 229 -5.03 -13.79 -18.94
CA TYR A 229 -4.54 -14.32 -17.67
C TYR A 229 -3.05 -14.00 -17.55
N ASP A 230 -2.62 -13.29 -16.49
CA ASP A 230 -1.23 -12.90 -16.24
C ASP A 230 -0.79 -13.34 -14.84
N SER A 231 0.32 -14.08 -14.74
CA SER A 231 0.87 -14.56 -13.46
C SER A 231 -0.17 -15.28 -12.57
N CYS A 232 -1.10 -16.06 -13.13
CA CYS A 232 -2.13 -16.76 -12.34
C CYS A 232 -1.71 -18.20 -12.00
N TRP A 233 -2.02 -18.67 -10.79
CA TRP A 233 -1.64 -20.01 -10.30
C TRP A 233 -2.87 -20.88 -9.99
N CYS A 234 -2.97 -22.10 -10.53
CA CYS A 234 -3.94 -23.10 -10.07
C CYS A 234 -3.24 -24.34 -9.50
N PHE A 235 -3.73 -24.86 -8.37
CA PHE A 235 -3.19 -26.11 -7.82
C PHE A 235 -4.16 -26.98 -7.04
N MET A 236 -4.01 -28.31 -7.18
CA MET A 236 -4.81 -29.31 -6.44
C MET A 236 -6.34 -29.16 -6.59
N ASN A 237 -6.85 -28.60 -7.69
CA ASN A 237 -8.28 -28.59 -7.97
C ASN A 237 -8.77 -30.01 -8.35
N GLY A 238 -10.05 -30.30 -8.12
CA GLY A 238 -10.60 -31.67 -8.08
C GLY A 238 -10.35 -32.42 -6.77
N TYR A 239 -9.84 -31.74 -5.73
CA TYR A 239 -9.64 -32.33 -4.40
C TYR A 239 -10.39 -31.51 -3.35
N LEU A 240 -11.25 -32.19 -2.60
CA LEU A 240 -11.99 -31.61 -1.48
C LEU A 240 -11.03 -31.10 -0.39
N LYS A 241 -11.51 -30.23 0.50
CA LYS A 241 -10.75 -29.73 1.67
C LYS A 241 -10.14 -30.83 2.55
N SER A 242 -10.70 -32.05 2.52
CA SER A 242 -10.18 -33.24 3.21
C SER A 242 -9.01 -33.94 2.49
N GLY A 243 -8.57 -33.47 1.32
CA GLY A 243 -7.58 -34.14 0.46
C GLY A 243 -8.13 -35.31 -0.35
N VAL A 244 -9.39 -35.69 -0.15
CA VAL A 244 -10.07 -36.73 -0.95
C VAL A 244 -10.50 -36.15 -2.30
N ALA A 245 -10.39 -36.92 -3.38
CA ALA A 245 -10.89 -36.51 -4.69
C ALA A 245 -12.41 -36.20 -4.65
N SER A 246 -12.81 -35.16 -5.37
CA SER A 246 -14.21 -34.81 -5.62
C SER A 246 -14.84 -35.69 -6.71
N THR A 247 -16.13 -35.46 -7.03
CA THR A 247 -16.75 -36.00 -8.26
C THR A 247 -16.60 -35.09 -9.49
N GLY A 248 -16.35 -33.79 -9.34
CA GLY A 248 -15.91 -32.90 -10.43
C GLY A 248 -14.60 -33.35 -11.09
N ASN A 249 -14.25 -32.77 -12.23
CA ASN A 249 -13.12 -33.15 -13.09
C ASN A 249 -11.75 -32.76 -12.50
N GLY A 250 -11.53 -31.49 -12.17
CA GLY A 250 -10.33 -31.01 -11.50
C GLY A 250 -9.18 -30.58 -12.41
N ASN A 251 -9.44 -29.80 -13.45
CA ASN A 251 -8.42 -29.15 -14.28
C ASN A 251 -7.83 -27.92 -13.58
N GLY A 252 -6.69 -27.45 -14.09
CA GLY A 252 -6.12 -26.16 -13.72
C GLY A 252 -6.83 -24.99 -14.42
N PHE A 253 -6.54 -24.81 -15.72
CA PHE A 253 -7.21 -23.84 -16.59
C PHE A 253 -7.97 -24.57 -17.71
N LYS A 254 -9.29 -24.48 -17.73
CA LYS A 254 -10.19 -25.11 -18.71
C LYS A 254 -10.89 -24.04 -19.53
N MET A 255 -10.47 -23.85 -20.78
CA MET A 255 -10.77 -22.63 -21.53
C MET A 255 -11.91 -22.77 -22.56
N GLY A 256 -12.89 -23.66 -22.34
CA GLY A 256 -14.02 -23.87 -23.25
C GLY A 256 -15.01 -24.93 -22.78
N GLY A 257 -15.95 -25.34 -23.66
CA GLY A 257 -16.77 -26.53 -23.41
C GLY A 257 -17.67 -27.01 -24.55
N ASN A 258 -18.38 -26.09 -25.21
CA ASN A 258 -19.50 -26.43 -26.10
C ASN A 258 -19.21 -26.31 -27.61
N ASN A 259 -17.95 -26.28 -28.05
CA ASN A 259 -17.50 -25.96 -29.42
C ASN A 259 -17.68 -24.48 -29.82
N GLU A 260 -17.87 -23.60 -28.84
CA GLU A 260 -17.94 -22.15 -29.01
C GLU A 260 -16.54 -21.50 -29.03
N THR A 261 -16.48 -20.26 -29.53
CA THR A 261 -15.25 -19.47 -29.65
C THR A 261 -14.98 -18.69 -28.35
N HIS A 262 -13.87 -18.94 -27.65
CA HIS A 262 -13.41 -18.13 -26.51
C HIS A 262 -11.91 -17.83 -26.65
N ASP A 263 -11.52 -16.58 -26.80
CA ASP A 263 -10.11 -16.24 -27.04
C ASP A 263 -9.35 -16.14 -25.71
N ALA A 264 -8.57 -17.17 -25.37
CA ALA A 264 -7.86 -17.28 -24.10
C ALA A 264 -6.36 -17.00 -24.27
N THR A 265 -5.87 -15.92 -23.66
CA THR A 265 -4.42 -15.60 -23.64
C THR A 265 -3.86 -15.72 -22.23
N LEU A 266 -3.01 -16.73 -21.99
CA LEU A 266 -2.37 -17.01 -20.71
C LEU A 266 -0.88 -16.66 -20.78
N THR A 267 -0.42 -15.88 -19.81
CA THR A 267 0.96 -15.37 -19.70
C THR A 267 1.47 -15.62 -18.29
N ARG A 268 2.68 -16.19 -18.15
CA ARG A 268 3.30 -16.45 -16.83
C ARG A 268 2.44 -17.29 -15.87
N CYS A 269 1.53 -18.12 -16.38
CA CYS A 269 0.63 -18.90 -15.55
C CYS A 269 1.27 -20.21 -15.07
N LEU A 270 0.91 -20.64 -13.86
CA LEU A 270 1.39 -21.85 -13.20
C LEU A 270 0.22 -22.81 -12.94
N SER A 271 0.37 -24.08 -13.28
CA SER A 271 -0.65 -25.12 -13.06
C SER A 271 -0.04 -26.36 -12.44
N ALA A 272 -0.36 -26.68 -11.18
CA ALA A 272 0.35 -27.70 -10.41
C ALA A 272 -0.56 -28.69 -9.65
N TYR A 273 -0.29 -29.99 -9.73
CA TYR A 273 -1.00 -31.03 -8.94
C TYR A 273 -2.55 -31.10 -9.13
N ASN A 274 -3.13 -30.51 -10.19
CA ASN A 274 -4.57 -30.60 -10.42
C ASN A 274 -4.96 -32.02 -10.83
N ARG A 275 -6.16 -32.50 -10.44
CA ARG A 275 -6.59 -33.90 -10.59
C ARG A 275 -6.73 -34.35 -12.05
N PHE A 276 -6.95 -33.43 -12.99
CA PHE A 276 -7.05 -33.69 -14.43
C PHE A 276 -6.00 -32.89 -15.23
N LYS A 277 -6.37 -32.13 -16.26
CA LYS A 277 -5.38 -31.44 -17.13
C LYS A 277 -4.87 -30.15 -16.48
N GLY A 278 -3.61 -29.78 -16.75
CA GLY A 278 -3.02 -28.52 -16.24
C GLY A 278 -3.56 -27.28 -16.96
N PHE A 279 -3.42 -27.26 -18.28
CA PHE A 279 -4.03 -26.32 -19.21
C PHE A 279 -4.85 -27.12 -20.24
N ASP A 280 -6.11 -26.79 -20.42
CA ASP A 280 -7.09 -27.53 -21.23
C ASP A 280 -7.83 -26.60 -22.18
N GLN A 281 -7.88 -27.00 -23.45
CA GLN A 281 -8.72 -26.36 -24.47
C GLN A 281 -10.21 -26.67 -24.25
N ASN A 282 -10.56 -27.87 -23.79
CA ASN A 282 -11.93 -28.33 -23.53
C ASN A 282 -12.96 -27.95 -24.61
N ASN A 283 -12.73 -28.32 -25.87
CA ASN A 283 -13.63 -27.97 -27.00
C ASN A 283 -13.82 -26.45 -27.23
N ASN A 284 -12.83 -25.63 -26.92
CA ASN A 284 -12.77 -24.23 -27.36
C ASN A 284 -12.41 -24.15 -28.85
N ASN A 285 -13.17 -23.40 -29.64
CA ASN A 285 -12.89 -23.14 -31.06
C ASN A 285 -12.27 -21.74 -31.31
N GLY A 286 -11.99 -20.97 -30.26
CA GLY A 286 -11.32 -19.67 -30.32
C GLY A 286 -9.81 -19.75 -30.25
N SER A 287 -9.18 -18.57 -30.28
CA SER A 287 -7.74 -18.44 -30.14
C SER A 287 -7.29 -18.88 -28.74
N MET A 288 -6.26 -19.71 -28.63
CA MET A 288 -5.72 -20.14 -27.34
C MET A 288 -4.21 -19.99 -27.34
N THR A 289 -3.72 -18.94 -26.68
CA THR A 289 -2.32 -18.52 -26.67
C THR A 289 -1.73 -18.67 -25.27
N LEU A 290 -0.67 -19.45 -25.14
CA LEU A 290 0.06 -19.69 -23.89
C LEU A 290 1.51 -19.24 -24.04
N TYR A 291 1.94 -18.33 -23.17
CA TYR A 291 3.28 -17.74 -23.17
C TYR A 291 3.92 -17.82 -21.79
N ASN A 292 5.16 -18.32 -21.72
CA ASN A 292 5.92 -18.41 -20.47
C ASN A 292 5.11 -19.15 -19.38
N CYS A 293 4.41 -20.25 -19.71
CA CYS A 293 3.57 -20.98 -18.73
C CYS A 293 4.27 -22.23 -18.20
N THR A 294 4.07 -22.57 -16.92
CA THR A 294 4.62 -23.79 -16.29
C THR A 294 3.50 -24.74 -15.85
N GLY A 295 3.58 -26.00 -16.28
CA GLY A 295 2.73 -27.08 -15.78
C GLY A 295 3.53 -28.16 -15.05
N TYR A 296 3.03 -28.63 -13.90
CA TYR A 296 3.69 -29.63 -13.06
C TYR A 296 2.73 -30.64 -12.41
N LYS A 297 2.98 -31.95 -12.55
CA LYS A 297 2.22 -33.01 -11.84
C LYS A 297 0.68 -32.95 -11.97
N ASN A 298 0.17 -32.39 -13.06
CA ASN A 298 -1.21 -32.63 -13.49
C ASN A 298 -1.30 -34.02 -14.15
N LYS A 299 -2.38 -34.38 -14.87
CA LYS A 299 -2.35 -35.51 -15.82
C LYS A 299 -1.51 -35.13 -17.06
N PRO A 300 -2.04 -34.61 -18.19
CA PRO A 300 -1.20 -33.80 -19.05
C PRO A 300 -1.07 -32.42 -18.40
N ASN A 301 0.11 -31.82 -18.51
CA ASN A 301 0.30 -30.42 -18.14
C ASN A 301 -0.35 -29.50 -19.18
N PHE A 302 -0.30 -29.88 -20.47
CA PHE A 302 -0.93 -29.19 -21.59
C PHE A 302 -1.78 -30.18 -22.42
N GLY A 303 -3.09 -29.94 -22.50
CA GLY A 303 -4.08 -30.84 -23.11
C GLY A 303 -4.94 -30.13 -24.16
N LEU A 304 -4.30 -29.63 -25.22
CA LEU A 304 -4.88 -28.75 -26.25
C LEU A 304 -5.20 -29.50 -27.55
N ASN A 305 -5.93 -30.62 -27.42
CA ASN A 305 -6.13 -31.60 -28.48
C ASN A 305 -7.61 -31.87 -28.83
N ASN A 306 -8.54 -31.09 -28.28
CA ASN A 306 -9.97 -31.37 -28.37
C ASN A 306 -10.52 -31.03 -29.76
N ASN A 307 -10.46 -29.75 -30.17
CA ASN A 307 -10.95 -29.24 -31.46
C ASN A 307 -9.84 -28.52 -32.23
N ASP A 308 -10.02 -28.30 -33.54
CA ASP A 308 -9.24 -27.28 -34.26
C ASP A 308 -9.96 -25.92 -34.09
N PRO A 309 -9.23 -24.78 -34.00
CA PRO A 309 -9.84 -23.47 -33.89
C PRO A 309 -10.52 -23.03 -35.20
N ASN A 310 -11.46 -22.10 -35.10
CA ASN A 310 -12.24 -21.56 -36.21
C ASN A 310 -11.37 -20.81 -37.24
N ALA A 311 -11.89 -20.62 -38.45
CA ALA A 311 -11.15 -19.96 -39.53
C ALA A 311 -10.84 -18.48 -39.19
N GLY A 312 -9.56 -18.20 -38.89
CA GLY A 312 -9.06 -16.90 -38.43
C GLY A 312 -8.45 -16.95 -37.02
N GLU A 313 -8.80 -17.97 -36.22
CA GLU A 313 -8.34 -18.15 -34.85
C GLU A 313 -7.06 -19.01 -34.75
N VAL A 314 -6.26 -18.79 -33.70
CA VAL A 314 -4.92 -19.38 -33.57
C VAL A 314 -4.67 -20.06 -32.22
N MET A 315 -4.09 -21.26 -32.26
CA MET A 315 -3.63 -21.97 -31.07
C MET A 315 -2.10 -21.93 -30.98
N ILE A 316 -1.56 -21.28 -29.96
CA ILE A 316 -0.13 -20.97 -29.79
C ILE A 316 0.35 -21.41 -28.41
N VAL A 317 1.49 -22.10 -28.33
CA VAL A 317 2.18 -22.41 -27.06
C VAL A 317 3.67 -22.11 -27.23
N LYS A 318 4.21 -21.18 -26.45
CA LYS A 318 5.61 -20.74 -26.58
C LYS A 318 6.27 -20.40 -25.24
N ASN A 319 7.57 -20.71 -25.13
CA ASN A 319 8.39 -20.52 -23.94
C ASN A 319 7.90 -21.30 -22.69
N CYS A 320 7.16 -22.41 -22.85
CA CYS A 320 6.50 -23.12 -21.74
C CYS A 320 7.31 -24.30 -21.15
N ILE A 321 7.16 -24.51 -19.84
CA ILE A 321 7.72 -25.65 -19.09
C ILE A 321 6.64 -26.70 -18.80
N SER A 322 6.96 -27.97 -19.07
CA SER A 322 6.20 -29.14 -18.60
C SER A 322 7.12 -30.06 -17.82
N LEU A 323 6.73 -30.45 -16.60
CA LEU A 323 7.46 -31.42 -15.78
C LEU A 323 6.52 -32.42 -15.10
N SER A 324 6.92 -33.69 -15.07
CA SER A 324 6.29 -34.78 -14.29
C SER A 324 4.76 -34.92 -14.44
N GLY A 325 4.19 -34.67 -15.63
CA GLY A 325 2.78 -34.98 -15.90
C GLY A 325 2.49 -36.47 -15.77
N GLY A 326 1.33 -36.82 -15.20
CA GLY A 326 0.83 -38.20 -15.10
C GLY A 326 0.39 -38.81 -16.44
N SER A 327 0.37 -38.03 -17.51
CA SER A 327 0.29 -38.48 -18.91
C SER A 327 1.01 -37.46 -19.81
N SER A 328 1.43 -37.88 -21.00
CA SER A 328 2.05 -36.98 -21.99
C SER A 328 1.16 -35.78 -22.35
N ASP A 329 1.79 -34.65 -22.64
CA ASP A 329 1.10 -33.48 -23.19
C ASP A 329 0.59 -33.75 -24.62
N VAL A 330 -0.58 -33.21 -24.94
CA VAL A 330 -1.31 -33.48 -26.18
C VAL A 330 -1.78 -32.19 -26.84
N PHE A 331 -1.66 -32.12 -28.16
CA PHE A 331 -1.91 -30.90 -28.95
C PHE A 331 -2.53 -31.28 -30.30
N ARG A 332 -3.38 -30.41 -30.88
CA ARG A 332 -3.77 -30.54 -32.30
C ARG A 332 -2.60 -30.25 -33.23
N ALA A 333 -2.67 -30.76 -34.47
CA ALA A 333 -1.66 -30.54 -35.51
C ALA A 333 -1.51 -29.06 -35.90
N VAL A 334 -2.60 -28.28 -35.80
CA VAL A 334 -2.63 -26.83 -36.05
C VAL A 334 -2.14 -25.98 -34.88
N CYS A 335 -1.73 -26.60 -33.76
CA CYS A 335 -1.14 -25.90 -32.63
C CYS A 335 0.30 -25.47 -32.93
N VAL A 336 0.54 -24.16 -33.01
CA VAL A 336 1.86 -23.57 -33.21
C VAL A 336 2.65 -23.66 -31.90
N ARG A 337 3.65 -24.54 -31.88
CA ARG A 337 4.45 -24.84 -30.67
C ARG A 337 5.91 -24.51 -30.95
N THR A 338 6.47 -23.57 -30.20
CA THR A 338 7.87 -23.12 -30.38
C THR A 338 8.56 -22.90 -29.04
N ASN A 339 9.85 -23.27 -28.94
CA ASN A 339 10.72 -22.98 -27.79
C ASN A 339 10.12 -23.40 -26.44
N ASN A 340 9.36 -24.49 -26.41
CA ASN A 340 8.91 -25.10 -25.17
C ASN A 340 9.95 -26.12 -24.71
N SER A 341 10.02 -26.38 -23.41
CA SER A 341 10.85 -27.43 -22.78
C SER A 341 10.90 -28.75 -23.57
N TRP A 342 9.76 -29.28 -24.01
CA TRP A 342 9.65 -30.51 -24.81
C TRP A 342 10.06 -30.36 -26.30
N GLN A 343 10.70 -29.26 -26.69
CA GLN A 343 11.12 -28.95 -28.07
C GLN A 343 12.54 -28.40 -28.20
N THR A 344 13.16 -27.90 -27.13
CA THR A 344 14.51 -27.30 -27.19
C THR A 344 15.64 -28.34 -27.35
N GLY A 345 15.33 -29.64 -27.25
CA GLY A 345 16.33 -30.72 -27.21
C GLY A 345 16.93 -30.94 -25.82
N VAL A 346 16.71 -30.02 -24.88
CA VAL A 346 17.02 -30.16 -23.46
C VAL A 346 16.00 -31.13 -22.82
N THR A 347 16.46 -32.01 -21.94
CA THR A 347 15.55 -32.85 -21.14
C THR A 347 15.27 -32.17 -19.82
N THR A 348 14.12 -31.50 -19.67
CA THR A 348 13.71 -30.88 -18.39
C THR A 348 13.53 -31.94 -17.29
N THR A 349 14.24 -31.76 -16.18
CA THR A 349 14.27 -32.67 -15.03
C THR A 349 13.83 -31.95 -13.74
N ILE A 350 13.89 -32.65 -12.60
CA ILE A 350 13.73 -32.03 -11.28
C ILE A 350 14.97 -31.19 -10.90
N ALA A 351 16.15 -31.49 -11.45
CA ALA A 351 17.40 -30.80 -11.12
C ALA A 351 17.49 -29.38 -11.71
N ASP A 352 16.65 -29.06 -12.70
CA ASP A 352 16.55 -27.73 -13.30
C ASP A 352 15.91 -26.68 -12.38
N PHE A 353 15.35 -27.09 -11.23
CA PHE A 353 14.54 -26.21 -10.37
C PHE A 353 15.09 -26.12 -8.95
N VAL A 354 15.03 -24.92 -8.36
CA VAL A 354 15.49 -24.63 -6.98
C VAL A 354 14.68 -25.41 -5.95
N ALA A 355 13.37 -25.54 -6.15
CA ALA A 355 12.51 -26.42 -5.36
C ALA A 355 11.33 -26.97 -6.18
N ILE A 356 10.84 -28.13 -5.75
CA ILE A 356 9.67 -28.82 -6.35
C ILE A 356 8.61 -29.23 -5.31
N ASP A 357 8.70 -28.71 -4.08
CA ASP A 357 7.68 -28.87 -3.06
C ASP A 357 6.63 -27.75 -3.12
N SER A 358 5.38 -28.07 -2.82
CA SER A 358 4.25 -27.15 -2.94
C SER A 358 4.01 -26.29 -1.69
N VAL A 359 4.88 -26.30 -0.68
CA VAL A 359 4.62 -25.65 0.62
C VAL A 359 4.42 -24.14 0.44
N GLY A 360 5.28 -23.50 -0.35
CA GLY A 360 5.25 -22.05 -0.58
C GLY A 360 3.99 -21.53 -1.32
N LEU A 361 3.32 -22.36 -2.14
CA LEU A 361 2.18 -21.92 -2.97
C LEU A 361 1.02 -21.31 -2.16
N ARG A 362 0.88 -21.75 -0.91
CA ARG A 362 -0.16 -21.33 0.04
C ARG A 362 0.29 -20.27 1.04
N ASN A 363 1.53 -19.77 0.92
CA ASN A 363 2.03 -18.70 1.79
C ASN A 363 1.09 -17.47 1.71
N PRO A 364 1.01 -16.67 2.79
CA PRO A 364 0.36 -15.36 2.75
C PRO A 364 0.93 -14.52 1.59
N ARG A 365 0.05 -13.76 0.93
CA ARG A 365 0.46 -12.77 -0.07
C ARG A 365 1.38 -11.72 0.56
N LYS A 366 2.19 -11.06 -0.26
CA LYS A 366 3.01 -9.92 0.19
C LYS A 366 2.10 -8.77 0.63
N SER A 367 2.64 -7.78 1.33
CA SER A 367 1.87 -6.65 1.87
C SER A 367 1.22 -5.74 0.81
N ASP A 368 1.65 -5.81 -0.45
CA ASP A 368 1.01 -5.16 -1.61
C ASP A 368 -0.11 -6.01 -2.26
N GLY A 369 -0.34 -7.23 -1.75
CA GLY A 369 -1.27 -8.23 -2.28
C GLY A 369 -0.68 -9.12 -3.38
N SER A 370 0.56 -8.88 -3.82
CA SER A 370 1.21 -9.71 -4.83
C SER A 370 1.47 -11.13 -4.32
N LEU A 371 1.74 -12.03 -5.26
CA LEU A 371 2.01 -13.45 -4.97
C LEU A 371 3.23 -13.61 -4.05
N PRO A 372 3.22 -14.61 -3.14
CA PRO A 372 4.34 -14.85 -2.24
C PRO A 372 5.64 -15.18 -2.99
N ASP A 373 6.78 -14.82 -2.39
CA ASP A 373 8.07 -15.35 -2.81
C ASP A 373 8.13 -16.86 -2.49
N ILE A 374 8.52 -17.65 -3.49
CA ILE A 374 8.57 -19.11 -3.44
C ILE A 374 9.79 -19.61 -4.23
N ASN A 375 10.41 -20.71 -3.79
CA ASN A 375 11.45 -21.39 -4.59
C ASN A 375 10.85 -22.39 -5.60
N PHE A 376 9.55 -22.70 -5.47
CA PHE A 376 8.87 -23.75 -6.23
C PHE A 376 8.80 -23.41 -7.72
N MET A 377 9.34 -24.30 -8.57
CA MET A 377 9.42 -24.16 -10.03
C MET A 377 10.20 -22.94 -10.55
N HIS A 378 10.96 -22.24 -9.70
CA HIS A 378 12.02 -21.33 -10.16
C HIS A 378 13.21 -22.14 -10.69
N LEU A 379 13.83 -21.69 -11.78
CA LEU A 379 15.01 -22.35 -12.37
C LEU A 379 16.26 -22.18 -11.49
N VAL A 380 17.08 -23.22 -11.43
CA VAL A 380 18.40 -23.17 -10.78
C VAL A 380 19.42 -22.49 -11.68
N GLN A 381 20.36 -21.74 -11.10
CA GLN A 381 21.43 -21.08 -11.85
C GLN A 381 22.22 -22.10 -12.68
N GLY A 382 22.31 -21.88 -13.99
CA GLY A 382 23.00 -22.76 -14.93
C GLY A 382 22.15 -23.89 -15.52
N SER A 383 20.82 -23.91 -15.30
CA SER A 383 19.92 -24.74 -16.11
C SER A 383 19.87 -24.24 -17.56
N ASP A 384 19.90 -25.17 -18.53
CA ASP A 384 19.75 -24.92 -19.97
C ASP A 384 18.36 -24.38 -20.37
N LEU A 385 17.49 -24.10 -19.40
CA LEU A 385 16.16 -23.49 -19.57
C LEU A 385 16.17 -21.97 -19.30
N ILE A 386 17.27 -21.44 -18.75
CA ILE A 386 17.56 -20.00 -18.61
C ILE A 386 17.98 -19.44 -19.97
N ASP A 387 17.57 -18.22 -20.31
CA ASP A 387 17.89 -17.55 -21.59
C ASP A 387 17.49 -18.36 -22.86
N ALA A 388 16.66 -19.39 -22.71
CA ALA A 388 16.34 -20.38 -23.75
C ALA A 388 14.99 -20.13 -24.47
N GLY A 389 14.18 -19.19 -23.99
CA GLY A 389 12.99 -18.70 -24.70
C GLY A 389 13.33 -17.76 -25.85
N VAL A 390 12.31 -17.28 -26.56
CA VAL A 390 12.47 -16.14 -27.49
C VAL A 390 11.53 -15.02 -27.10
N ASN A 391 12.05 -13.80 -27.14
CA ASN A 391 11.31 -12.56 -26.88
C ASN A 391 9.95 -12.53 -27.63
N ILE A 392 8.92 -12.14 -26.89
CA ILE A 392 7.51 -12.03 -27.32
C ILE A 392 6.89 -10.67 -26.94
N GLY A 393 7.72 -9.70 -26.54
CA GLY A 393 7.28 -8.39 -26.04
C GLY A 393 6.95 -8.35 -24.54
N LEU A 394 7.07 -9.48 -23.82
CA LEU A 394 7.04 -9.48 -22.36
C LEU A 394 8.40 -9.06 -21.78
N PRO A 395 8.44 -8.32 -20.65
CA PRO A 395 9.69 -8.02 -19.94
C PRO A 395 10.30 -9.28 -19.30
N PHE A 396 11.61 -9.46 -19.48
CA PHE A 396 12.44 -10.53 -18.93
C PHE A 396 13.78 -9.98 -18.40
N ASN A 397 14.65 -10.81 -17.83
CA ASN A 397 15.94 -10.38 -17.27
C ASN A 397 17.11 -11.32 -17.65
N GLY A 398 17.66 -11.11 -18.85
CA GLY A 398 18.73 -11.91 -19.44
C GLY A 398 19.11 -11.37 -20.82
N ALA A 399 19.67 -12.24 -21.68
CA ALA A 399 19.75 -12.04 -23.12
C ALA A 399 18.41 -12.39 -23.83
N ASN A 400 17.64 -13.32 -23.27
CA ASN A 400 16.35 -13.84 -23.73
C ASN A 400 15.42 -14.06 -22.51
N PRO A 401 14.10 -14.27 -22.72
CA PRO A 401 13.24 -14.73 -21.64
C PRO A 401 13.57 -16.17 -21.23
N ASP A 402 13.45 -16.44 -19.93
CA ASP A 402 13.51 -17.79 -19.39
C ASP A 402 12.29 -18.62 -19.84
N LEU A 403 12.41 -19.95 -19.74
CA LEU A 403 11.29 -20.85 -19.97
C LEU A 403 10.40 -20.96 -18.72
N GLY A 404 9.09 -20.99 -18.92
CA GLY A 404 8.10 -21.08 -17.84
C GLY A 404 7.77 -19.74 -17.20
N CYS A 405 7.06 -19.79 -16.07
CA CYS A 405 6.38 -18.64 -15.45
C CYS A 405 7.25 -17.72 -14.59
N PHE A 406 8.53 -18.03 -14.42
CA PHE A 406 9.46 -17.27 -13.58
C PHE A 406 10.74 -16.96 -14.32
N GLU A 407 11.18 -15.71 -14.24
CA GLU A 407 12.49 -15.25 -14.71
C GLU A 407 13.49 -15.32 -13.56
N THR A 408 14.73 -15.70 -13.85
CA THR A 408 15.83 -15.73 -12.89
C THR A 408 16.40 -14.33 -12.62
N ASN A 409 17.41 -14.25 -11.73
CA ASN A 409 17.97 -12.99 -11.21
C ASN A 409 17.03 -12.13 -10.33
N TYR A 410 15.90 -12.68 -9.86
CA TYR A 410 15.46 -12.37 -8.49
C TYR A 410 16.43 -13.07 -7.51
N PRO A 411 17.06 -12.36 -6.56
CA PRO A 411 18.08 -12.94 -5.69
C PRO A 411 17.46 -13.87 -4.64
N LEU A 412 17.59 -15.18 -4.83
CA LEU A 412 17.31 -16.19 -3.80
C LEU A 412 18.57 -16.41 -2.93
N PRO A 413 18.43 -16.55 -1.60
CA PRO A 413 19.57 -16.85 -0.72
C PRO A 413 20.07 -18.29 -0.89
N LEU A 414 21.38 -18.49 -0.68
CA LEU A 414 22.03 -19.81 -0.73
C LEU A 414 21.51 -20.75 0.37
N THR A 415 21.24 -22.01 0.01
CA THR A 415 20.72 -23.06 0.90
C THR A 415 21.71 -24.22 1.00
N PHE A 416 22.02 -24.69 2.21
CA PHE A 416 22.82 -25.90 2.45
C PHE A 416 22.02 -26.90 3.28
N ILE A 417 21.84 -28.13 2.78
CA ILE A 417 21.02 -29.15 3.43
C ILE A 417 21.79 -29.82 4.58
N SER A 418 21.18 -29.85 5.77
CA SER A 418 21.67 -30.53 6.97
C SER A 418 20.60 -31.47 7.53
N TYR A 419 21.00 -32.65 8.01
CA TYR A 419 20.10 -33.57 8.73
C TYR A 419 20.35 -33.55 10.25
N ASN A 420 19.37 -34.06 11.01
CA ASN A 420 19.33 -33.93 12.47
C ASN A 420 20.30 -34.86 13.21
N VAL A 421 20.68 -34.43 14.43
CA VAL A 421 21.45 -35.21 15.41
C VAL A 421 20.74 -36.53 15.74
N ILE A 422 21.46 -37.66 15.63
CA ILE A 422 20.88 -39.00 15.86
C ILE A 422 20.81 -39.38 17.34
N SER A 423 21.73 -38.91 18.19
CA SER A 423 21.54 -38.99 19.64
C SER A 423 22.29 -37.90 20.41
N ALA A 424 21.64 -37.41 21.47
CA ALA A 424 22.28 -36.71 22.58
C ALA A 424 22.32 -37.66 23.79
N LYS A 425 23.25 -38.62 23.78
CA LYS A 425 23.67 -39.29 25.02
C LYS A 425 24.55 -38.31 25.80
N GLU A 426 24.45 -38.36 27.13
CA GLU A 426 24.93 -37.32 28.03
C GLU A 426 26.38 -36.90 27.73
N LYS A 427 26.54 -35.65 27.27
CA LYS A 427 27.81 -34.94 26.96
C LYS A 427 28.44 -35.13 25.57
N SER A 428 27.74 -35.71 24.58
CA SER A 428 28.21 -35.66 23.17
C SER A 428 27.11 -35.35 22.15
N VAL A 429 27.49 -34.76 21.01
CA VAL A 429 26.61 -34.44 19.87
C VAL A 429 27.24 -35.04 18.59
N GLU A 430 26.64 -36.09 18.04
CA GLU A 430 27.02 -36.63 16.73
C GLU A 430 26.33 -35.84 15.61
N ASN A 431 27.13 -35.22 14.74
CA ASN A 431 26.67 -34.57 13.53
C ASN A 431 27.03 -35.43 12.31
N ILE A 432 26.11 -35.53 11.35
CA ILE A 432 26.26 -36.28 10.11
C ILE A 432 25.92 -35.36 8.95
N TRP A 433 26.81 -35.32 7.96
CA TRP A 433 26.66 -34.48 6.77
C TRP A 433 26.88 -35.29 5.50
N GLN A 434 26.18 -34.89 4.44
CA GLN A 434 26.32 -35.42 3.09
C GLN A 434 26.49 -34.22 2.15
N THR A 435 27.48 -34.27 1.28
CA THR A 435 27.76 -33.20 0.31
C THR A 435 27.06 -33.50 -1.02
N ALA A 436 26.22 -32.58 -1.50
CA ALA A 436 25.91 -32.53 -2.92
C ALA A 436 27.22 -32.21 -3.70
N ASN A 437 27.37 -32.78 -4.90
CA ASN A 437 28.64 -32.81 -5.61
C ASN A 437 29.19 -31.42 -5.94
N GLU A 438 30.47 -31.17 -5.61
CA GLU A 438 31.31 -30.32 -6.44
C GLU A 438 32.81 -30.67 -6.31
N VAL A 439 33.58 -30.35 -7.34
CA VAL A 439 35.00 -30.75 -7.48
C VAL A 439 35.88 -29.52 -7.28
N ASN A 440 36.40 -29.29 -6.06
CA ASN A 440 37.65 -28.54 -5.72
C ASN A 440 37.83 -28.21 -4.21
N VAL A 441 37.09 -28.88 -3.30
CA VAL A 441 37.29 -28.71 -1.84
C VAL A 441 38.49 -29.52 -1.36
N ASN A 442 39.37 -28.91 -0.56
CA ASN A 442 40.59 -29.53 -0.02
C ASN A 442 40.32 -30.22 1.33
N HIS A 443 39.60 -29.54 2.23
CA HIS A 443 39.02 -30.13 3.43
C HIS A 443 37.81 -29.31 3.92
N PHE A 444 37.02 -29.90 4.81
CA PHE A 444 35.92 -29.25 5.50
C PHE A 444 36.35 -28.94 6.94
N GLU A 445 36.20 -27.69 7.35
CA GLU A 445 36.38 -27.24 8.74
C GLU A 445 35.03 -27.14 9.44
N ILE A 446 34.95 -27.66 10.66
CA ILE A 446 33.74 -27.71 11.48
C ILE A 446 33.87 -26.65 12.56
N GLN A 447 32.95 -25.70 12.57
CA GLN A 447 32.99 -24.57 13.49
C GLN A 447 31.75 -24.54 14.40
N ARG A 448 31.96 -24.22 15.68
CA ARG A 448 30.94 -24.16 16.72
C ARG A 448 30.99 -22.82 17.48
N SER A 449 29.82 -22.28 17.79
CA SER A 449 29.59 -21.07 18.58
C SER A 449 28.57 -21.34 19.70
N LEU A 450 28.67 -20.58 20.79
CA LEU A 450 27.71 -20.55 21.90
C LEU A 450 26.68 -19.40 21.78
N ASP A 451 26.86 -18.48 20.83
CA ASP A 451 26.06 -17.25 20.69
C ASP A 451 25.54 -17.00 19.25
N GLY A 452 25.93 -17.86 18.30
CA GLY A 452 25.59 -17.76 16.88
C GLY A 452 26.50 -16.81 16.08
N LYS A 453 27.62 -16.32 16.65
CA LYS A 453 28.51 -15.33 16.02
C LYS A 453 29.98 -15.72 16.10
N ASP A 454 30.47 -16.02 17.29
CA ASP A 454 31.88 -16.36 17.50
C ASP A 454 32.13 -17.85 17.28
N PHE A 455 32.50 -18.18 16.04
CA PHE A 455 32.68 -19.55 15.57
C PHE A 455 34.11 -20.05 15.75
N THR A 456 34.30 -20.91 16.74
CA THR A 456 35.56 -21.63 16.99
C THR A 456 35.63 -22.89 16.13
N SER A 457 36.76 -23.11 15.44
CA SER A 457 37.06 -24.40 14.80
C SER A 457 37.19 -25.48 15.87
N ILE A 458 36.44 -26.58 15.72
CA ILE A 458 36.47 -27.72 16.66
C ILE A 458 37.05 -28.99 16.03
N GLY A 459 37.07 -29.10 14.69
CA GLY A 459 37.64 -30.25 14.00
C GLY A 459 37.64 -30.08 12.47
N ASN A 460 38.44 -30.91 11.80
CA ASN A 460 38.57 -30.92 10.34
C ASN A 460 38.30 -32.31 9.79
N VAL A 461 37.66 -32.39 8.62
CA VAL A 461 37.42 -33.62 7.87
C VAL A 461 38.01 -33.47 6.48
N LYS A 462 38.93 -34.37 6.11
CA LYS A 462 39.53 -34.35 4.76
C LYS A 462 38.47 -34.70 3.71
N ALA A 463 38.43 -33.91 2.64
CA ALA A 463 37.65 -34.26 1.46
C ALA A 463 38.31 -35.47 0.78
N ASN A 464 37.53 -36.54 0.56
CA ASN A 464 37.97 -37.71 -0.19
C ASN A 464 37.26 -37.72 -1.55
N ASN A 465 38.01 -37.74 -2.64
CA ASN A 465 37.48 -37.65 -4.02
C ASN A 465 36.75 -38.93 -4.47
N LYS A 466 35.59 -39.23 -3.85
CA LYS A 466 34.61 -40.24 -4.28
C LYS A 466 33.20 -39.72 -4.03
N ALA A 467 32.34 -39.80 -5.03
CA ALA A 467 31.03 -39.11 -5.12
C ALA A 467 29.91 -39.65 -4.18
N SER A 468 30.25 -40.35 -3.12
CA SER A 468 29.31 -40.76 -2.06
C SER A 468 30.04 -41.24 -0.80
N ASN A 469 29.97 -40.44 0.27
CA ASN A 469 30.27 -40.83 1.65
C ASN A 469 29.52 -39.92 2.62
N GLU A 470 29.09 -40.46 3.76
CA GLU A 470 28.74 -39.62 4.91
C GLU A 470 30.01 -39.11 5.59
N TYR A 471 30.04 -37.82 5.89
CA TYR A 471 31.06 -37.24 6.76
C TYR A 471 30.44 -37.09 8.15
N ARG A 472 31.00 -37.82 9.12
CA ARG A 472 30.53 -37.83 10.51
C ARG A 472 31.55 -37.19 11.44
N TYR A 473 31.05 -36.44 12.43
CA TYR A 473 31.88 -35.87 13.47
C TYR A 473 31.12 -35.79 14.80
N THR A 474 31.76 -36.28 15.87
CA THR A 474 31.20 -36.27 17.23
C THR A 474 31.86 -35.19 18.07
N ASP A 475 31.10 -34.15 18.39
CA ASP A 475 31.53 -33.14 19.35
C ASP A 475 31.35 -33.65 20.78
N ASN A 476 32.43 -33.64 21.57
CA ASN A 476 32.46 -34.11 22.94
C ASN A 476 32.53 -32.92 23.89
N LEU A 477 31.38 -32.55 24.45
CA LEU A 477 31.19 -31.32 25.23
C LEU A 477 31.82 -31.45 26.61
N LYS A 478 33.09 -31.03 26.72
CA LYS A 478 33.81 -30.94 28.00
C LYS A 478 33.11 -29.94 28.93
N THR A 479 33.01 -30.30 30.20
CA THR A 479 32.10 -29.71 31.18
C THR A 479 32.47 -28.29 31.59
N ASN A 480 31.67 -27.30 31.19
CA ASN A 480 31.28 -26.11 31.98
C ASN A 480 30.32 -25.17 31.21
N ILE A 481 29.32 -25.73 30.53
CA ILE A 481 28.27 -24.95 29.85
C ILE A 481 27.08 -24.82 30.81
N GLN A 482 26.70 -23.59 31.18
CA GLN A 482 25.48 -23.34 31.98
C GLN A 482 24.23 -23.46 31.11
N TYR A 483 23.15 -24.02 31.67
CA TYR A 483 21.90 -24.26 30.95
C TYR A 483 20.84 -23.19 31.27
N PRO A 484 19.93 -22.84 30.34
CA PRO A 484 19.85 -23.33 28.96
C PRO A 484 20.78 -22.57 28.00
N THR A 485 21.39 -23.29 27.06
CA THR A 485 22.22 -22.72 25.99
C THR A 485 21.90 -23.35 24.64
N SER A 486 21.85 -22.50 23.62
CA SER A 486 21.84 -22.89 22.21
C SER A 486 23.27 -23.07 21.71
N LEU A 487 23.60 -24.24 21.17
CA LEU A 487 24.86 -24.48 20.46
C LEU A 487 24.64 -24.32 18.97
N TYR A 488 25.45 -23.48 18.34
CA TYR A 488 25.37 -23.20 16.91
C TYR A 488 26.55 -23.86 16.20
N TYR A 489 26.29 -24.56 15.09
CA TYR A 489 27.31 -25.18 14.25
C TYR A 489 27.18 -24.71 12.81
N ARG A 490 28.32 -24.67 12.11
CA ARG A 490 28.43 -24.51 10.66
C ARG A 490 29.65 -25.26 10.14
N ILE A 491 29.65 -25.55 8.84
CA ILE A 491 30.80 -26.10 8.12
C ILE A 491 31.39 -24.99 7.26
N ALA A 492 32.71 -24.86 7.20
CA ALA A 492 33.43 -24.09 6.19
C ALA A 492 34.09 -25.07 5.21
N ALA A 493 33.69 -25.05 3.94
CA ALA A 493 34.43 -25.74 2.89
C ALA A 493 35.66 -24.91 2.52
N ILE A 494 36.84 -25.50 2.62
CA ILE A 494 38.12 -24.84 2.32
C ILE A 494 38.54 -25.24 0.90
N ASN A 495 38.39 -24.30 -0.03
CA ASN A 495 38.71 -24.53 -1.44
C ASN A 495 40.23 -24.55 -1.70
N ASN A 496 40.64 -25.11 -2.83
CA ASN A 496 42.04 -25.14 -3.25
C ASN A 496 42.69 -23.74 -3.43
N ASP A 497 41.91 -22.67 -3.54
CA ASP A 497 42.38 -21.27 -3.59
C ASP A 497 42.43 -20.58 -2.20
N GLY A 498 42.09 -21.30 -1.13
CA GLY A 498 42.07 -20.79 0.24
C GLY A 498 40.80 -20.02 0.63
N LYS A 499 39.82 -19.85 -0.28
CA LYS A 499 38.53 -19.26 0.09
C LYS A 499 37.69 -20.23 0.94
N GLN A 500 36.88 -19.65 1.82
CA GLN A 500 35.94 -20.39 2.67
C GLN A 500 34.50 -20.11 2.22
N THR A 501 33.72 -21.15 1.95
CA THR A 501 32.25 -21.07 1.79
C THR A 501 31.57 -21.77 2.97
N TYR A 502 30.53 -21.15 3.53
CA TYR A 502 29.92 -21.59 4.79
C TYR A 502 28.55 -22.22 4.57
N SER A 503 28.27 -23.31 5.30
CA SER A 503 26.92 -23.85 5.41
C SER A 503 25.97 -22.88 6.13
N GLU A 504 24.67 -23.15 6.04
CA GLU A 504 23.69 -22.59 6.97
C GLU A 504 24.09 -22.83 8.43
N LEU A 505 23.67 -21.91 9.31
CA LEU A 505 23.75 -22.08 10.75
C LEU A 505 22.73 -23.12 11.22
N LYS A 506 23.15 -24.05 12.08
CA LYS A 506 22.24 -24.96 12.79
C LYS A 506 22.39 -24.82 14.29
N SER A 507 21.29 -24.43 14.94
CA SER A 507 21.19 -24.21 16.39
C SER A 507 20.53 -25.39 17.09
N PHE A 508 21.14 -25.92 18.14
CA PHE A 508 20.64 -27.03 18.93
C PHE A 508 20.50 -26.60 20.40
N ASN A 509 19.31 -26.80 20.98
CA ASN A 509 19.03 -26.54 22.38
C ASN A 509 19.15 -27.84 23.18
N ILE A 510 20.01 -27.87 24.20
CA ILE A 510 20.17 -29.06 25.06
C ILE A 510 19.17 -29.00 26.21
N GLN A 511 18.07 -29.76 26.11
CA GLN A 511 17.12 -30.04 27.21
C GLN A 511 16.56 -31.48 27.12
N HIS A 512 15.94 -31.96 28.21
CA HIS A 512 15.58 -33.37 28.43
C HIS A 512 14.29 -33.85 27.75
N SER A 513 14.27 -35.16 27.44
CA SER A 513 13.10 -36.06 27.26
C SER A 513 11.81 -35.48 26.65
N SER A 514 11.53 -35.85 25.41
CA SER A 514 10.41 -35.36 24.60
C SER A 514 9.01 -35.84 25.04
N PHE A 515 8.10 -34.89 25.22
CA PHE A 515 6.64 -35.07 25.29
C PHE A 515 6.03 -34.61 23.96
N ASN A 516 5.25 -35.47 23.27
CA ASN A 516 4.75 -35.21 21.93
C ASN A 516 3.20 -35.25 21.86
N ILE A 517 2.56 -34.07 21.87
CA ILE A 517 1.14 -33.95 21.48
C ILE A 517 1.05 -33.91 19.95
N SER A 518 0.86 -35.07 19.34
CA SER A 518 0.58 -35.21 17.91
C SER A 518 -0.90 -34.94 17.61
N SER A 519 -1.31 -33.67 17.58
CA SER A 519 -2.66 -33.28 17.19
C SER A 519 -2.87 -33.46 15.69
N TYR A 520 -3.26 -34.66 15.26
CA TYR A 520 -3.80 -34.90 13.92
C TYR A 520 -5.25 -34.38 13.86
N PRO A 521 -5.56 -33.33 13.07
CA PRO A 521 -6.94 -32.95 12.82
C PRO A 521 -7.58 -33.98 11.86
N ASN A 522 -8.05 -35.10 12.40
CA ASN A 522 -8.92 -36.04 11.69
C ASN A 522 -10.37 -35.53 11.79
N PRO A 523 -10.97 -34.93 10.73
CA PRO A 523 -12.26 -34.24 10.87
C PRO A 523 -13.46 -35.18 11.06
N ALA A 524 -13.23 -36.49 11.06
CA ALA A 524 -14.23 -37.55 11.13
C ALA A 524 -14.28 -38.30 12.49
N LYS A 525 -13.45 -37.95 13.49
CA LYS A 525 -13.54 -38.52 14.85
C LYS A 525 -13.25 -37.48 15.93
N ASP A 526 -14.21 -37.29 16.84
CA ASP A 526 -14.14 -36.32 17.94
C ASP A 526 -13.35 -36.86 19.14
N ALA A 527 -12.04 -37.09 18.97
CA ALA A 527 -11.15 -37.64 20.01
C ALA A 527 -9.72 -37.12 19.88
N ILE A 528 -9.00 -36.99 21.00
CA ILE A 528 -7.58 -36.59 21.04
C ILE A 528 -6.71 -37.82 21.31
N ASN A 529 -5.76 -38.10 20.42
CA ASN A 529 -4.73 -39.12 20.64
C ASN A 529 -3.49 -38.47 21.27
N ILE A 530 -3.11 -38.92 22.46
CA ILE A 530 -1.90 -38.51 23.15
C ILE A 530 -0.93 -39.69 23.17
N THR A 531 0.28 -39.49 22.65
CA THR A 531 1.36 -40.49 22.71
C THR A 531 2.31 -40.08 23.83
N CYS A 532 2.45 -40.91 24.85
CA CYS A 532 3.15 -40.58 26.09
C CYS A 532 3.95 -41.77 26.65
N SER A 533 5.05 -42.11 25.97
CA SER A 533 6.02 -43.12 26.44
C SER A 533 6.40 -42.89 27.91
N ASN A 534 6.28 -43.94 28.72
CA ASN A 534 6.60 -43.99 30.16
C ASN A 534 5.71 -43.16 31.12
N ALA A 535 4.61 -42.55 30.66
CA ALA A 535 3.63 -41.98 31.59
C ALA A 535 2.89 -43.09 32.37
N LYS A 536 2.54 -42.83 33.63
CA LYS A 536 1.68 -43.72 34.45
C LYS A 536 0.24 -43.22 34.56
N GLN A 537 0.04 -41.91 34.57
CA GLN A 537 -1.27 -41.30 34.73
C GLN A 537 -1.32 -39.92 34.06
N ILE A 538 -2.50 -39.54 33.58
CA ILE A 538 -2.83 -38.20 33.08
C ILE A 538 -4.00 -37.66 33.92
N ILE A 539 -3.93 -36.39 34.29
CA ILE A 539 -4.98 -35.65 35.00
C ILE A 539 -5.33 -34.41 34.17
N ILE A 540 -6.62 -34.20 33.92
CA ILE A 540 -7.16 -33.00 33.29
C ILE A 540 -7.75 -32.13 34.41
N THR A 541 -7.28 -30.89 34.54
CA THR A 541 -7.85 -29.90 35.48
C THR A 541 -8.46 -28.71 34.75
N ASP A 542 -9.41 -28.02 35.37
CA ASP A 542 -9.86 -26.69 34.91
C ASP A 542 -8.85 -25.58 35.28
N TYR A 543 -9.15 -24.34 34.87
CA TYR A 543 -8.34 -23.14 35.19
C TYR A 543 -8.31 -22.76 36.68
N LEU A 544 -9.13 -23.40 37.52
CA LEU A 544 -9.10 -23.28 38.99
C LEU A 544 -8.34 -24.44 39.65
N GLY A 545 -7.67 -25.28 38.84
CA GLY A 545 -6.87 -26.42 39.28
C GLY A 545 -7.68 -27.64 39.74
N ARG A 546 -9.01 -27.65 39.54
CA ARG A 546 -9.89 -28.74 39.99
C ARG A 546 -9.83 -29.89 38.99
N THR A 547 -9.71 -31.13 39.45
CA THR A 547 -9.67 -32.31 38.59
C THR A 547 -11.03 -32.55 37.94
N GLN A 548 -11.03 -32.65 36.61
CA GLN A 548 -12.20 -32.88 35.76
C GLN A 548 -12.19 -34.32 35.21
N GLN A 549 -11.00 -34.89 34.95
CA GLN A 549 -10.83 -36.28 34.54
C GLN A 549 -9.45 -36.81 34.97
N GLN A 550 -9.35 -38.10 35.27
CA GLN A 550 -8.10 -38.78 35.65
C GLN A 550 -8.04 -40.14 34.96
N LEU A 551 -6.93 -40.43 34.27
CA LEU A 551 -6.78 -41.57 33.36
C LEU A 551 -5.45 -42.29 33.63
N THR A 552 -5.50 -43.60 33.87
CA THR A 552 -4.30 -44.44 34.03
C THR A 552 -3.78 -44.89 32.67
N VAL A 553 -2.47 -44.79 32.46
CA VAL A 553 -1.82 -45.07 31.17
C VAL A 553 -1.34 -46.53 31.16
N ASN A 554 -2.04 -47.37 30.40
CA ASN A 554 -1.74 -48.80 30.26
C ASN A 554 -1.04 -49.15 28.93
N SER A 555 -0.84 -48.17 28.05
CA SER A 555 -0.25 -48.29 26.71
C SER A 555 0.37 -46.96 26.28
N GLU A 556 1.42 -46.99 25.44
CA GLU A 556 2.13 -45.76 25.03
C GLU A 556 1.28 -44.75 24.26
N HIS A 557 0.21 -45.22 23.62
CA HIS A 557 -0.85 -44.39 23.06
C HIS A 557 -2.07 -44.41 23.97
N LEU A 558 -2.62 -43.24 24.29
CA LEU A 558 -3.88 -43.05 24.99
C LEU A 558 -4.81 -42.17 24.14
N THR A 559 -5.98 -42.71 23.77
CA THR A 559 -7.07 -41.92 23.17
C THR A 559 -7.96 -41.39 24.29
N ILE A 560 -8.16 -40.07 24.32
CA ILE A 560 -9.07 -39.41 25.25
C ILE A 560 -10.37 -39.07 24.50
N ASP A 561 -11.51 -39.64 24.92
CA ASP A 561 -12.83 -39.14 24.54
C ASP A 561 -13.13 -37.90 25.39
N ILE A 562 -13.33 -36.79 24.70
CA ILE A 562 -13.41 -35.43 25.23
C ILE A 562 -14.86 -34.96 25.49
N LYS A 563 -15.87 -35.73 25.06
CA LYS A 563 -17.29 -35.32 25.08
C LYS A 563 -17.87 -35.00 26.45
N ALA A 564 -17.20 -35.40 27.52
CA ALA A 564 -17.61 -35.12 28.90
C ALA A 564 -17.16 -33.74 29.41
N LEU A 565 -16.27 -33.06 28.70
CA LEU A 565 -15.79 -31.73 29.07
C LEU A 565 -16.76 -30.64 28.57
N ALA A 566 -16.91 -29.58 29.35
CA ALA A 566 -17.66 -28.39 28.95
C ALA A 566 -16.79 -27.46 28.09
N ALA A 567 -17.33 -26.30 27.66
CA ALA A 567 -16.47 -25.25 27.12
C ALA A 567 -15.61 -24.61 28.21
N GLY A 568 -14.37 -24.26 27.85
CA GLY A 568 -13.43 -23.60 28.75
C GLY A 568 -11.99 -24.02 28.55
N THR A 569 -11.11 -23.43 29.35
CA THR A 569 -9.68 -23.76 29.38
C THR A 569 -9.40 -24.86 30.42
N TYR A 570 -8.72 -25.90 29.97
CA TYR A 570 -8.27 -27.03 30.76
C TYR A 570 -6.74 -27.19 30.66
N PHE A 571 -6.15 -27.88 31.63
CA PHE A 571 -4.72 -28.11 31.73
C PHE A 571 -4.45 -29.61 31.88
N LEU A 572 -3.43 -30.13 31.19
CA LEU A 572 -2.97 -31.51 31.38
C LEU A 572 -1.77 -31.58 32.30
N LYS A 573 -1.91 -32.39 33.36
CA LYS A 573 -0.82 -32.84 34.22
C LYS A 573 -0.52 -34.30 33.89
N VAL A 574 0.75 -34.62 33.65
CA VAL A 574 1.21 -35.99 33.36
C VAL A 574 2.07 -36.47 34.52
N ILE A 575 1.88 -37.73 34.93
CA ILE A 575 2.60 -38.34 36.05
C ILE A 575 3.59 -39.36 35.53
N TYR A 576 4.87 -39.06 35.71
CA TYR A 576 6.00 -39.92 35.40
C TYR A 576 6.62 -40.39 36.72
N ASN A 577 6.52 -41.69 37.03
CA ASN A 577 7.10 -42.29 38.24
C ASN A 577 6.88 -41.48 39.54
N ASN A 578 5.63 -41.09 39.77
CA ASN A 578 5.14 -40.32 40.93
C ASN A 578 5.60 -38.85 40.99
N GLN A 579 6.28 -38.31 39.96
CA GLN A 579 6.47 -36.87 39.78
C GLN A 579 5.42 -36.32 38.81
N GLN A 580 4.87 -35.15 39.13
CA GLN A 580 3.91 -34.42 38.28
C GLN A 580 4.62 -33.40 37.41
N THR A 581 4.27 -33.33 36.14
CA THR A 581 4.60 -32.21 35.25
C THR A 581 3.34 -31.66 34.59
N GLU A 582 3.22 -30.34 34.51
CA GLU A 582 2.19 -29.66 33.69
C GLU A 582 2.75 -29.45 32.28
N SER A 583 2.01 -29.86 31.26
CA SER A 583 2.59 -30.06 29.92
C SER A 583 1.84 -29.37 28.78
N ALA A 584 0.58 -28.98 28.95
CA ALA A 584 -0.19 -28.22 27.94
C ALA A 584 -1.44 -27.54 28.51
N ALA A 585 -1.79 -26.40 27.90
CA ALA A 585 -3.13 -25.82 27.99
C ALA A 585 -3.98 -26.27 26.77
N LEU A 586 -5.22 -26.65 27.05
CA LEU A 586 -6.23 -27.07 26.07
C LEU A 586 -7.45 -26.15 26.17
N TYR A 587 -7.87 -25.55 25.07
CA TYR A 587 -9.11 -24.77 25.01
C TYR A 587 -10.22 -25.56 24.31
N CYS A 588 -11.35 -25.75 24.98
CA CYS A 588 -12.55 -26.41 24.47
C CYS A 588 -13.62 -25.38 24.07
N GLU A 589 -14.07 -25.42 22.82
CA GLU A 589 -15.17 -24.57 22.33
C GLU A 589 -16.49 -25.34 22.26
N SER A 590 -17.54 -24.86 22.95
CA SER A 590 -18.91 -25.33 22.72
C SER A 590 -19.52 -24.63 21.52
N ASN A 591 -19.52 -25.30 20.38
CA ASN A 591 -20.54 -25.07 19.36
C ASN A 591 -21.48 -26.29 19.31
N SER A 592 -22.78 -26.05 19.20
CA SER A 592 -23.85 -27.06 19.36
C SER A 592 -23.99 -27.97 18.13
N SER A 593 -22.90 -28.65 17.78
CA SER A 593 -22.83 -29.82 16.87
C SER A 593 -21.41 -30.39 16.75
N LYS A 594 -20.37 -29.73 17.27
CA LYS A 594 -19.00 -30.29 17.41
C LYS A 594 -18.16 -29.52 18.43
N GLN A 595 -17.52 -30.24 19.35
CA GLN A 595 -16.47 -29.69 20.21
C GLN A 595 -15.14 -29.71 19.45
N LEU A 596 -14.45 -28.58 19.41
CA LEU A 596 -13.11 -28.47 18.84
C LEU A 596 -12.12 -28.01 19.91
N PHE A 597 -10.91 -28.55 19.83
CA PHE A 597 -9.83 -28.24 20.76
C PHE A 597 -8.67 -27.54 20.06
N LYS A 598 -8.13 -26.53 20.73
CA LYS A 598 -6.88 -25.84 20.36
C LYS A 598 -5.85 -26.07 21.46
N SER A 599 -4.67 -26.57 21.10
CA SER A 599 -3.51 -26.65 21.97
C SER A 599 -2.65 -25.39 21.82
N SER A 600 -2.05 -24.93 22.92
CA SER A 600 -1.08 -23.83 22.92
C SER A 600 0.01 -24.08 23.95
N ALA A 601 1.20 -23.51 23.71
CA ALA A 601 2.38 -23.67 24.57
C ALA A 601 3.13 -22.34 24.71
N MET A 602 3.59 -22.06 25.93
CA MET A 602 4.44 -20.93 26.34
C MET A 602 3.91 -19.52 25.99
N TYR A 603 3.25 -18.90 26.96
CA TYR A 603 2.89 -17.48 26.94
C TYR A 603 4.06 -16.63 27.49
N ASN A 604 4.52 -15.64 26.73
CA ASN A 604 5.41 -14.58 27.23
C ASN A 604 5.20 -13.32 26.38
N GLY A 605 4.98 -12.16 27.01
CA GLY A 605 4.27 -11.04 26.35
C GLY A 605 5.05 -9.73 26.19
N ASN A 606 4.33 -8.75 25.62
CA ASN A 606 4.60 -7.30 25.61
C ASN A 606 5.65 -6.75 24.63
N ASN A 607 5.19 -6.55 23.38
CA ASN A 607 5.46 -5.37 22.54
C ASN A 607 4.11 -5.02 21.84
N LEU A 608 3.78 -3.79 21.46
CA LEU A 608 4.45 -2.91 20.50
C LEU A 608 4.11 -1.42 20.72
N LYS A 609 4.90 -0.53 20.09
CA LYS A 609 4.41 0.73 19.50
C LYS A 609 4.66 0.70 18.00
N GLY A 610 3.95 1.54 17.25
CA GLY A 610 4.13 1.73 15.81
C GLY A 610 3.67 3.11 15.36
N ASP A 611 3.93 3.43 14.10
CA ASP A 611 3.38 4.62 13.44
C ASP A 611 1.86 4.53 13.27
N ALA A 612 1.24 5.68 13.03
CA ALA A 612 -0.19 5.73 12.76
C ALA A 612 -0.48 5.09 11.39
N SER A 613 -0.98 3.84 11.40
CA SER A 613 -1.30 3.11 10.19
C SER A 613 -2.30 3.92 9.34
N LYS A 614 -2.15 3.87 8.02
CA LYS A 614 -3.19 4.39 7.11
C LYS A 614 -4.26 3.34 6.95
N ILE A 615 -5.41 3.60 7.54
CA ILE A 615 -6.49 2.65 7.68
C ILE A 615 -7.74 3.46 7.26
N THR A 616 -8.28 3.15 6.06
CA THR A 616 -9.25 3.94 5.25
C THR A 616 -10.64 4.16 5.89
N GLU A 617 -11.74 3.71 5.28
CA GLU A 617 -13.01 3.54 5.98
C GLU A 617 -13.25 2.18 6.68
N ASP A 618 -13.06 1.08 5.96
CA ASP A 618 -13.42 -0.28 6.31
C ASP A 618 -13.03 -1.01 7.59
N GLU A 619 -12.20 -0.49 8.49
CA GLU A 619 -11.74 -1.32 9.60
C GLU A 619 -11.38 -0.50 10.87
N VAL A 620 -12.31 0.36 11.29
CA VAL A 620 -12.42 0.89 12.67
C VAL A 620 -13.67 0.38 13.44
N PHE A 621 -14.80 0.09 12.78
CA PHE A 621 -15.85 -0.80 13.29
C PHE A 621 -15.38 -2.20 13.59
N GLN A 622 -15.14 -3.00 12.57
CA GLN A 622 -15.51 -4.40 12.73
C GLN A 622 -14.56 -5.16 13.66
N ASN A 623 -13.34 -4.66 13.88
CA ASN A 623 -12.48 -5.10 14.97
C ASN A 623 -12.12 -3.99 15.98
N MET A 624 -12.88 -2.88 16.07
CA MET A 624 -12.76 -1.93 17.19
C MET A 624 -14.11 -1.34 17.71
N LEU A 625 -15.05 -0.87 16.88
CA LEU A 625 -16.40 -0.43 17.33
C LEU A 625 -17.42 -1.59 17.49
N LEU A 626 -17.07 -2.81 17.03
CA LEU A 626 -17.85 -4.04 17.19
C LEU A 626 -17.62 -4.71 18.55
N PRO A 627 -16.36 -4.88 19.01
CA PRO A 627 -16.09 -5.36 20.35
C PRO A 627 -16.43 -4.29 21.42
N GLY A 628 -16.39 -3.00 21.04
CA GLY A 628 -16.74 -1.85 21.88
C GLY A 628 -15.57 -0.92 22.21
N ASP A 629 -14.42 -1.10 21.57
CA ASP A 629 -13.15 -0.41 21.79
C ASP A 629 -13.09 1.05 21.26
N ILE A 630 -14.21 1.62 20.79
CA ILE A 630 -14.28 3.01 20.29
C ILE A 630 -15.30 3.84 21.07
N GLU A 631 -14.79 4.83 21.80
CA GLU A 631 -15.58 5.82 22.55
C GLU A 631 -15.97 7.06 21.69
N LYS A 632 -15.20 7.45 20.64
CA LYS A 632 -15.36 8.77 19.98
C LYS A 632 -14.70 8.92 18.59
N MET A 633 -15.14 9.92 17.82
CA MET A 633 -14.52 10.32 16.54
C MET A 633 -14.86 11.76 16.11
N ASP A 634 -13.91 12.48 15.48
CA ASP A 634 -14.06 13.85 14.95
C ASP A 634 -14.05 13.83 13.39
N VAL A 635 -14.75 14.76 12.73
CA VAL A 635 -15.01 14.77 11.27
C VAL A 635 -14.78 16.16 10.67
N VAL A 636 -14.02 16.29 9.57
CA VAL A 636 -13.57 17.61 9.06
C VAL A 636 -13.65 17.75 7.53
N LYS A 637 -14.28 18.85 7.07
CA LYS A 637 -14.84 19.02 5.72
C LYS A 637 -14.01 19.81 4.69
N ILE A 638 -12.68 19.91 4.85
CA ILE A 638 -11.81 20.73 3.96
C ILE A 638 -11.05 19.89 2.92
N LYS A 639 -10.87 18.60 3.17
CA LYS A 639 -10.59 17.57 2.15
C LYS A 639 -11.49 16.35 2.33
N ASP A 640 -12.52 16.47 3.17
CA ASP A 640 -13.29 15.36 3.71
C ASP A 640 -12.34 14.31 4.33
N VAL A 641 -11.98 14.48 5.61
CA VAL A 641 -11.10 13.55 6.37
C VAL A 641 -11.70 13.26 7.76
N ALA A 642 -11.64 12.00 8.19
CA ALA A 642 -11.95 11.60 9.57
C ALA A 642 -10.72 11.00 10.27
N LYS A 643 -10.67 11.19 11.60
CA LYS A 643 -9.53 10.82 12.45
C LYS A 643 -10.04 10.13 13.70
N TYR A 644 -9.47 8.97 14.02
CA TYR A 644 -9.86 8.20 15.20
C TYR A 644 -8.84 8.38 16.35
N SER A 645 -9.34 8.48 17.59
CA SER A 645 -8.55 8.39 18.82
C SER A 645 -9.44 7.79 19.93
N PRO A 646 -9.02 6.71 20.63
CA PRO A 646 -9.77 6.18 21.77
C PRO A 646 -9.78 7.19 22.92
N GLU A 647 -10.86 7.31 23.70
CA GLU A 647 -11.03 8.39 24.71
C GLU A 647 -10.36 8.06 26.07
N LYS A 648 -9.15 7.49 26.00
CA LYS A 648 -8.05 7.60 26.99
C LYS A 648 -6.69 7.91 26.34
N ILE A 649 -6.63 8.08 25.02
CA ILE A 649 -5.42 8.29 24.23
C ILE A 649 -5.44 9.71 23.66
N LYS A 650 -4.58 10.58 24.21
CA LYS A 650 -4.72 12.03 24.01
C LYS A 650 -3.99 12.58 22.79
N GLY A 651 -4.64 12.42 21.64
CA GLY A 651 -4.50 13.33 20.51
C GLY A 651 -3.67 12.82 19.33
N VAL A 652 -2.75 11.88 19.55
CA VAL A 652 -2.18 11.11 18.45
C VAL A 652 -3.27 10.20 17.90
N ALA A 653 -3.83 10.59 16.75
CA ALA A 653 -4.68 9.70 15.98
C ALA A 653 -3.83 8.50 15.54
N ILE A 654 -4.15 7.33 16.08
CA ILE A 654 -3.49 6.07 15.72
C ILE A 654 -3.72 5.77 14.22
N PHE A 655 -4.77 6.37 13.65
CA PHE A 655 -5.48 5.91 12.47
C PHE A 655 -6.23 7.09 11.80
N GLU A 656 -6.01 7.33 10.50
CA GLU A 656 -6.66 8.40 9.71
C GLU A 656 -6.92 8.07 8.24
N TYR A 657 -7.86 8.79 7.61
CA TYR A 657 -8.22 8.62 6.20
C TYR A 657 -9.16 9.68 5.60
N GLU A 658 -9.30 9.63 4.26
CA GLU A 658 -10.18 10.47 3.45
C GLU A 658 -11.61 9.89 3.30
N ILE A 659 -12.60 10.77 3.42
CA ILE A 659 -14.03 10.49 3.48
C ILE A 659 -14.80 11.21 2.36
N GLY A 660 -16.14 11.14 2.41
CA GLY A 660 -17.05 11.98 1.63
C GLY A 660 -17.91 12.86 2.55
N ASP A 661 -19.06 13.31 2.05
CA ASP A 661 -19.86 14.36 2.70
C ASP A 661 -20.15 14.09 4.19
N ALA A 662 -19.75 15.04 5.04
CA ALA A 662 -19.99 15.06 6.47
C ALA A 662 -21.48 14.91 6.91
N LYS A 663 -22.50 15.31 6.12
CA LYS A 663 -23.89 15.17 6.60
C LYS A 663 -24.38 13.74 6.46
N THR A 664 -24.09 13.15 5.31
CA THR A 664 -24.30 11.74 5.05
C THR A 664 -23.34 10.92 5.93
N TYR A 665 -22.19 11.48 6.39
CA TYR A 665 -21.38 10.99 7.53
C TYR A 665 -22.25 10.90 8.78
N SER A 666 -22.75 12.03 9.30
CA SER A 666 -23.43 12.20 10.60
C SER A 666 -24.53 11.23 11.03
N ASP A 667 -25.04 10.43 10.11
CA ASP A 667 -26.00 9.38 10.38
C ASP A 667 -25.53 8.16 9.58
N LYS A 668 -24.82 7.19 10.19
CA LYS A 668 -25.39 5.94 10.81
C LYS A 668 -25.15 5.43 12.31
N ILE A 669 -24.17 5.63 13.25
CA ILE A 669 -24.07 5.21 14.72
C ILE A 669 -25.42 4.99 15.36
N LYS A 670 -26.25 6.02 15.21
CA LYS A 670 -27.55 6.19 15.85
C LYS A 670 -28.52 5.07 15.45
N THR A 671 -28.07 4.32 14.47
CA THR A 671 -28.69 3.33 13.65
C THR A 671 -27.70 2.15 13.64
N PHE A 672 -26.41 2.25 13.31
CA PHE A 672 -25.43 1.15 13.41
C PHE A 672 -25.50 0.41 14.74
N CYS A 673 -25.25 1.12 15.82
CA CYS A 673 -25.43 0.66 17.19
C CYS A 673 -26.91 0.34 17.56
N LYS A 674 -27.84 0.14 16.62
CA LYS A 674 -29.30 -0.02 16.80
C LYS A 674 -29.96 -1.19 16.05
N GLU A 675 -29.49 -1.70 14.89
CA GLU A 675 -29.96 -3.03 14.40
C GLU A 675 -29.15 -4.17 15.02
N ASN A 676 -28.03 -3.87 15.70
CA ASN A 676 -27.19 -4.86 16.39
C ASN A 676 -27.15 -4.72 17.91
N ASN A 677 -28.12 -4.00 18.48
CA ASN A 677 -28.35 -3.96 19.93
C ASN A 677 -27.10 -3.62 20.78
N ILE A 678 -26.12 -2.90 20.21
CA ILE A 678 -25.07 -2.24 20.98
C ILE A 678 -25.79 -1.37 22.02
N PRO A 679 -25.57 -1.60 23.32
CA PRO A 679 -26.32 -0.88 24.34
C PRO A 679 -25.98 0.61 24.29
N GLU A 680 -26.90 1.46 24.75
CA GLU A 680 -26.84 2.93 24.58
C GLU A 680 -25.53 3.58 25.07
N TYR A 681 -24.80 2.92 25.96
CA TYR A 681 -23.51 3.37 26.51
C TYR A 681 -22.28 3.07 25.61
N ASN A 682 -22.35 2.10 24.69
CA ASN A 682 -21.26 1.76 23.75
C ASN A 682 -21.43 2.47 22.38
N LYS A 683 -22.09 3.64 22.36
CA LYS A 683 -22.43 4.39 21.13
C LYS A 683 -21.55 5.65 21.01
N PRO A 684 -20.53 5.67 20.13
CA PRO A 684 -19.60 6.79 20.07
C PRO A 684 -20.24 8.09 19.57
N ARG A 685 -19.71 9.22 20.06
CA ARG A 685 -20.19 10.58 19.73
C ARG A 685 -19.54 11.15 18.48
N VAL A 686 -20.24 12.16 17.92
CA VAL A 686 -20.05 12.68 16.56
C VAL A 686 -20.83 13.96 16.28
N GLU A 687 -20.21 14.82 15.49
CA GLU A 687 -20.71 16.14 15.11
C GLU A 687 -20.31 16.41 13.64
N ASN A 688 -21.19 17.02 12.86
CA ASN A 688 -20.97 17.22 11.43
C ASN A 688 -21.61 18.52 10.91
N ILE A 689 -20.94 19.15 9.95
CA ILE A 689 -21.22 20.52 9.50
C ILE A 689 -21.71 20.48 8.04
N ALA A 690 -22.76 21.23 7.71
CA ALA A 690 -23.43 21.16 6.42
C ALA A 690 -24.12 22.47 6.01
N ASP A 691 -24.26 22.66 4.70
CA ASP A 691 -25.05 23.74 4.10
C ASP A 691 -25.80 23.26 2.83
N ASN A 692 -26.69 24.09 2.29
CA ASN A 692 -28.03 23.64 1.85
C ASN A 692 -28.28 23.50 0.31
N ASP A 693 -29.54 23.17 -0.03
CA ASP A 693 -30.29 23.46 -1.29
C ASP A 693 -30.10 22.59 -2.56
N PHE A 694 -31.11 22.39 -3.44
CA PHE A 694 -32.60 22.52 -3.36
C PHE A 694 -33.23 21.94 -4.67
N LEU A 695 -34.51 21.53 -4.65
CA LEU A 695 -35.35 21.04 -5.77
C LEU A 695 -35.05 19.64 -6.40
N SER A 696 -36.09 19.08 -7.04
CA SER A 696 -36.16 17.71 -7.58
C SER A 696 -36.41 17.67 -9.10
N PRO A 697 -36.06 16.57 -9.80
CA PRO A 697 -36.21 16.46 -11.26
C PRO A 697 -37.63 16.00 -11.65
N GLY A 698 -38.26 16.73 -12.59
CA GLY A 698 -39.57 16.34 -13.15
C GLY A 698 -40.15 17.30 -14.19
N MET A 699 -39.81 18.60 -14.15
CA MET A 699 -40.36 19.63 -15.05
C MET A 699 -39.33 20.32 -15.97
N THR A 700 -38.05 20.02 -15.82
CA THR A 700 -36.97 20.73 -16.54
C THR A 700 -36.75 20.26 -17.97
N SER A 701 -36.90 18.98 -18.27
CA SER A 701 -36.49 18.36 -19.55
C SER A 701 -37.14 18.98 -20.80
N ILE A 702 -38.44 19.30 -20.72
CA ILE A 702 -39.20 19.85 -21.86
C ILE A 702 -38.87 21.34 -22.06
N LEU A 703 -38.77 22.11 -20.97
CA LEU A 703 -38.49 23.54 -21.02
C LEU A 703 -37.09 23.82 -21.59
N THR A 704 -36.08 23.01 -21.21
CA THR A 704 -34.71 23.14 -21.72
C THR A 704 -34.64 22.95 -23.24
N LEU A 705 -35.38 21.99 -23.81
CA LEU A 705 -35.37 21.73 -25.26
C LEU A 705 -35.94 22.91 -26.06
N VAL A 706 -37.05 23.48 -25.60
CA VAL A 706 -37.71 24.65 -26.22
C VAL A 706 -36.84 25.90 -26.14
N ILE A 707 -36.20 26.14 -24.99
CA ILE A 707 -35.28 27.28 -24.81
C ILE A 707 -34.05 27.14 -25.72
N MET A 708 -33.48 25.93 -25.86
CA MET A 708 -32.29 25.71 -26.69
C MET A 708 -32.56 25.96 -28.17
N ILE A 709 -33.68 25.44 -28.70
CA ILE A 709 -34.10 25.67 -30.09
C ILE A 709 -34.46 27.15 -30.31
N GLY A 710 -35.20 27.77 -29.38
CA GLY A 710 -35.55 29.19 -29.44
C GLY A 710 -34.33 30.12 -29.43
N ALA A 711 -33.34 29.84 -28.59
CA ALA A 711 -32.09 30.59 -28.53
C ALA A 711 -31.27 30.43 -29.82
N MET A 712 -31.19 29.22 -30.38
CA MET A 712 -30.48 28.95 -31.62
C MET A 712 -31.11 29.68 -32.82
N VAL A 713 -32.45 29.70 -32.91
CA VAL A 713 -33.18 30.47 -33.94
C VAL A 713 -33.03 31.98 -33.75
N LEU A 714 -33.01 32.48 -32.51
CA LEU A 714 -32.75 33.91 -32.22
C LEU A 714 -31.31 34.33 -32.51
N LEU A 715 -30.33 33.46 -32.31
CA LEU A 715 -28.93 33.69 -32.68
C LEU A 715 -28.76 33.76 -34.20
N MET A 716 -29.31 32.80 -34.96
CA MET A 716 -29.27 32.88 -36.43
C MET A 716 -30.00 34.12 -36.96
N ARG A 717 -31.16 34.48 -36.38
CA ARG A 717 -31.89 35.72 -36.72
C ARG A 717 -31.15 37.01 -36.34
N LYS A 718 -30.13 36.97 -35.47
CA LYS A 718 -29.24 38.10 -35.17
C LYS A 718 -27.96 38.13 -36.02
N MET A 719 -27.64 37.06 -36.75
CA MET A 719 -26.47 36.99 -37.64
C MET A 719 -26.83 37.11 -39.13
N GLY A 720 -28.07 36.79 -39.52
CA GLY A 720 -28.57 36.99 -40.89
C GLY A 720 -29.06 38.42 -41.16
N GLY A 721 -28.17 39.42 -41.20
CA GLY A 721 -28.57 40.82 -41.28
C GLY A 721 -27.53 41.85 -41.75
N GLY A 722 -27.07 41.76 -43.00
CA GLY A 722 -26.54 42.91 -43.74
C GLY A 722 -25.01 43.03 -43.95
N ALA A 723 -24.60 42.77 -45.19
CA ALA A 723 -23.42 43.32 -45.90
C ALA A 723 -21.96 42.97 -45.49
N SER A 724 -21.14 42.85 -46.55
CA SER A 724 -19.67 43.07 -46.61
C SER A 724 -18.72 42.34 -45.65
N GLY A 725 -18.32 41.12 -46.04
CA GLY A 725 -16.92 40.80 -46.40
C GLY A 725 -15.83 40.60 -45.32
N GLY A 726 -15.16 39.44 -45.37
CA GLY A 726 -13.74 39.31 -45.02
C GLY A 726 -13.35 38.23 -43.98
N GLY A 727 -12.40 37.36 -44.36
CA GLY A 727 -11.46 36.71 -43.43
C GLY A 727 -11.84 35.34 -42.81
N PRO A 728 -11.05 34.27 -43.04
CA PRO A 728 -11.15 33.02 -42.28
C PRO A 728 -10.38 33.11 -40.95
N GLY A 729 -11.06 33.00 -39.80
CA GLY A 729 -10.41 33.15 -38.48
C GLY A 729 -11.02 32.42 -37.29
N GLY A 730 -12.09 31.62 -37.46
CA GLY A 730 -12.92 31.14 -36.35
C GLY A 730 -12.39 29.98 -35.50
N ILE A 731 -11.47 29.14 -36.02
CA ILE A 731 -11.16 27.81 -35.42
C ILE A 731 -9.73 27.70 -34.86
N PHE A 732 -8.79 28.53 -35.31
CA PHE A 732 -7.34 28.37 -35.02
C PHE A 732 -6.85 28.93 -33.68
N ASN A 733 -7.73 29.38 -32.78
CA ASN A 733 -7.32 30.16 -31.59
C ASN A 733 -6.92 29.30 -30.36
N ILE A 734 -6.93 27.97 -30.47
CA ILE A 734 -6.71 27.02 -29.35
C ILE A 734 -5.23 26.90 -28.93
N GLY A 735 -4.29 27.19 -29.82
CA GLY A 735 -2.84 26.93 -29.60
C GLY A 735 -2.02 28.06 -28.93
N LYS A 736 -2.65 29.16 -28.51
CA LYS A 736 -1.96 30.34 -27.93
C LYS A 736 -1.60 30.15 -26.46
N SER A 737 -0.51 30.79 -26.03
CA SER A 737 -0.07 30.81 -24.64
C SER A 737 -1.01 31.67 -23.76
N LYS A 738 -1.24 31.22 -22.53
CA LYS A 738 -1.96 31.96 -21.48
C LYS A 738 -1.04 32.84 -20.61
N ALA A 739 0.24 33.01 -21.01
CA ALA A 739 1.27 33.67 -20.21
C ALA A 739 0.81 35.01 -19.62
N THR A 740 0.99 35.18 -18.31
CA THR A 740 0.77 36.50 -17.68
C THR A 740 1.97 37.40 -17.97
N LEU A 741 1.76 38.32 -18.91
CA LEU A 741 2.74 39.33 -19.32
C LEU A 741 2.69 40.54 -18.38
N PHE A 742 3.80 40.84 -17.72
CA PHE A 742 4.04 42.12 -17.06
C PHE A 742 4.92 42.97 -17.97
N ASP A 743 4.29 43.90 -18.70
CA ASP A 743 4.96 44.79 -19.65
C ASP A 743 5.58 46.01 -18.96
N LYS A 744 6.49 46.74 -19.64
CA LYS A 744 7.31 47.83 -19.05
C LYS A 744 6.51 49.01 -18.46
N GLY A 745 5.22 49.14 -18.80
CA GLY A 745 4.31 50.12 -18.16
C GLY A 745 3.59 49.60 -16.91
N THR A 746 3.42 48.28 -16.78
CA THR A 746 2.64 47.63 -15.70
C THR A 746 3.60 47.09 -14.64
N LYS A 747 4.25 48.03 -13.93
CA LYS A 747 5.40 47.76 -13.04
C LYS A 747 5.22 46.52 -12.15
N VAL A 748 6.16 45.58 -12.26
CA VAL A 748 6.56 44.74 -11.13
C VAL A 748 7.27 45.67 -10.14
N ASN A 749 6.53 46.20 -9.16
CA ASN A 749 7.08 47.11 -8.15
C ASN A 749 8.03 46.41 -7.15
N ILE A 750 8.10 45.08 -7.19
CA ILE A 750 8.92 44.24 -6.29
C ILE A 750 10.37 44.33 -6.72
N ASN A 751 11.26 44.69 -5.81
CA ASN A 751 12.71 44.81 -5.98
C ASN A 751 13.46 44.02 -4.89
N PHE A 752 14.79 44.02 -4.86
CA PHE A 752 15.55 43.25 -3.85
C PHE A 752 15.44 43.76 -2.41
N GLY A 753 14.89 44.96 -2.19
CA GLY A 753 14.52 45.46 -0.86
C GLY A 753 13.25 44.82 -0.29
N ASP A 754 12.35 44.31 -1.14
CA ASP A 754 11.15 43.56 -0.73
C ASP A 754 11.45 42.08 -0.43
N VAL A 755 12.71 41.66 -0.60
CA VAL A 755 13.20 40.29 -0.35
C VAL A 755 14.20 40.34 0.80
N ALA A 756 13.96 39.57 1.87
CA ALA A 756 14.80 39.54 3.06
C ALA A 756 15.25 38.11 3.41
N GLY A 757 16.40 37.97 4.07
CA GLY A 757 16.90 36.68 4.57
C GLY A 757 17.28 35.67 3.49
N LEU A 758 17.77 36.14 2.33
CA LEU A 758 18.15 35.33 1.15
C LEU A 758 19.39 35.92 0.46
N ASP A 759 20.36 36.41 1.23
CA ASP A 759 21.37 37.34 0.69
C ASP A 759 22.45 36.63 -0.15
N GLU A 760 22.74 35.35 0.09
CA GLU A 760 23.55 34.49 -0.77
C GLU A 760 22.85 34.26 -2.13
N ALA A 761 21.56 33.91 -2.09
CA ALA A 761 20.76 33.69 -3.29
C ALA A 761 20.59 34.98 -4.11
N LYS A 762 20.56 36.16 -3.46
CA LYS A 762 20.64 37.46 -4.15
C LYS A 762 21.98 37.66 -4.83
N VAL A 763 23.11 37.26 -4.25
CA VAL A 763 24.44 37.44 -4.87
C VAL A 763 24.56 36.65 -6.19
N GLU A 764 24.17 35.37 -6.19
CA GLU A 764 24.12 34.57 -7.43
C GLU A 764 23.16 35.18 -8.47
N VAL A 765 22.00 35.68 -8.02
CA VAL A 765 21.01 36.34 -8.87
C VAL A 765 21.46 37.72 -9.39
N MET A 766 22.33 38.44 -8.67
CA MET A 766 22.83 39.75 -9.07
C MET A 766 23.76 39.69 -10.29
N GLU A 767 24.47 38.59 -10.54
CA GLU A 767 25.23 38.39 -11.78
C GLU A 767 24.28 38.44 -13.00
N ILE A 768 23.14 37.75 -12.90
CA ILE A 768 22.11 37.68 -13.94
C ILE A 768 21.49 39.08 -14.19
N VAL A 769 21.25 39.85 -13.12
CA VAL A 769 20.73 41.22 -13.21
C VAL A 769 21.74 42.19 -13.82
N ASP A 770 23.00 42.17 -13.40
CA ASP A 770 24.02 43.05 -13.97
C ASP A 770 24.32 42.69 -15.43
N PHE A 771 24.24 41.41 -15.82
CA PHE A 771 24.25 41.05 -17.23
C PHE A 771 23.08 41.70 -17.99
N LEU A 772 21.84 41.56 -17.50
CA LEU A 772 20.66 42.12 -18.18
C LEU A 772 20.72 43.66 -18.30
N LYS A 773 21.30 44.35 -17.32
CA LYS A 773 21.55 45.80 -17.35
C LYS A 773 22.71 46.19 -18.27
N ASN A 774 23.81 45.44 -18.22
CA ASN A 774 25.10 45.79 -18.83
C ASN A 774 25.66 44.70 -19.77
N PRO A 775 24.90 44.17 -20.76
CA PRO A 775 25.30 42.96 -21.51
C PRO A 775 26.63 43.12 -22.27
N LYS A 776 26.97 44.35 -22.69
CA LYS A 776 28.24 44.68 -23.37
C LYS A 776 29.48 44.46 -22.50
N LYS A 777 29.36 44.57 -21.17
CA LYS A 777 30.47 44.37 -20.21
C LYS A 777 31.01 42.94 -20.27
N TYR A 778 30.10 41.97 -20.42
CA TYR A 778 30.41 40.55 -20.37
C TYR A 778 30.73 39.98 -21.76
N THR A 779 29.99 40.37 -22.80
CA THR A 779 30.26 39.92 -24.17
C THR A 779 31.60 40.42 -24.72
N ALA A 780 32.05 41.62 -24.31
CA ALA A 780 33.39 42.13 -24.64
C ALA A 780 34.54 41.30 -24.05
N LEU A 781 34.27 40.48 -23.02
CA LEU A 781 35.23 39.55 -22.40
C LEU A 781 35.03 38.09 -22.87
N GLY A 782 34.15 37.85 -23.86
CA GLY A 782 33.79 36.51 -24.33
C GLY A 782 32.88 35.72 -23.36
N GLY A 783 32.37 36.36 -22.31
CA GLY A 783 31.41 35.76 -21.38
C GLY A 783 30.07 35.47 -22.07
N LYS A 784 29.53 34.27 -21.84
CA LYS A 784 28.24 33.80 -22.38
C LYS A 784 27.16 33.88 -21.31
N ILE A 785 25.93 34.20 -21.70
CA ILE A 785 24.78 34.24 -20.79
C ILE A 785 24.46 32.81 -20.31
N PRO A 786 24.23 32.57 -19.01
CA PRO A 786 23.58 31.35 -18.54
C PRO A 786 22.16 31.26 -19.14
N LYS A 787 21.85 30.18 -19.86
CA LYS A 787 20.57 30.09 -20.59
C LYS A 787 19.37 29.95 -19.64
N GLY A 788 19.60 29.46 -18.43
CA GLY A 788 18.57 29.43 -17.40
C GLY A 788 19.06 29.01 -16.03
N ALA A 789 18.35 29.48 -15.00
CA ALA A 789 18.62 29.18 -13.60
C ALA A 789 17.44 28.44 -12.96
N LEU A 790 17.73 27.34 -12.27
CA LEU A 790 16.76 26.59 -11.47
C LEU A 790 16.85 27.04 -10.01
N LEU A 791 15.76 27.60 -9.49
CA LEU A 791 15.58 27.94 -8.07
C LEU A 791 15.07 26.70 -7.34
N VAL A 792 15.89 26.16 -6.44
CA VAL A 792 15.62 24.93 -5.69
C VAL A 792 15.43 25.27 -4.21
N GLY A 793 14.48 24.63 -3.54
CA GLY A 793 14.36 24.75 -2.08
C GLY A 793 12.96 24.40 -1.56
N PRO A 794 12.73 24.44 -0.24
CA PRO A 794 11.42 24.17 0.36
C PRO A 794 10.30 25.09 -0.15
N PRO A 795 9.02 24.71 0.01
CA PRO A 795 7.90 25.62 -0.24
C PRO A 795 7.95 26.80 0.74
N GLY A 796 7.47 27.97 0.31
CA GLY A 796 7.37 29.16 1.16
C GLY A 796 8.68 29.96 1.38
N THR A 797 9.82 29.52 0.84
CA THR A 797 11.12 30.23 0.97
C THR A 797 11.32 31.40 0.00
N GLY A 798 10.30 31.76 -0.80
CA GLY A 798 10.32 33.00 -1.61
C GLY A 798 10.87 32.87 -3.03
N LYS A 799 11.09 31.66 -3.57
CA LYS A 799 11.55 31.42 -4.97
C LYS A 799 10.86 32.33 -6.01
N THR A 800 9.52 32.32 -6.04
CA THR A 800 8.66 33.11 -6.93
C THR A 800 8.73 34.63 -6.67
N LEU A 801 9.12 35.04 -5.46
CA LEU A 801 9.33 36.44 -5.09
C LEU A 801 10.70 36.94 -5.58
N LEU A 802 11.76 36.15 -5.39
CA LEU A 802 13.11 36.46 -5.89
C LEU A 802 13.14 36.56 -7.42
N ALA A 803 12.43 35.69 -8.13
CA ALA A 803 12.29 35.77 -9.59
C ALA A 803 11.62 37.09 -10.06
N LYS A 804 10.60 37.56 -9.33
CA LYS A 804 9.94 38.86 -9.60
C LYS A 804 10.85 40.03 -9.25
N ALA A 805 11.56 39.96 -8.12
CA ALA A 805 12.54 40.96 -7.71
C ALA A 805 13.71 41.08 -8.70
N MET A 806 14.18 39.98 -9.29
CA MET A 806 15.19 39.98 -10.36
C MET A 806 14.71 40.80 -11.58
N ALA A 807 13.48 40.57 -12.03
CA ALA A 807 12.91 41.30 -13.17
C ALA A 807 12.62 42.78 -12.87
N GLY A 808 12.14 43.07 -11.65
CA GLY A 808 11.95 44.43 -11.16
C GLY A 808 13.28 45.20 -11.06
N GLU A 809 14.32 44.59 -10.52
CA GLU A 809 15.65 45.21 -10.43
C GLU A 809 16.27 45.40 -11.83
N ALA A 810 16.16 44.43 -12.73
CA ALA A 810 16.65 44.52 -14.11
C ALA A 810 15.80 45.44 -15.03
N GLN A 811 14.59 45.84 -14.61
CA GLN A 811 13.63 46.63 -15.42
C GLN A 811 13.28 45.99 -16.78
N VAL A 812 13.17 44.65 -16.81
CA VAL A 812 12.82 43.84 -18.00
C VAL A 812 11.40 43.27 -17.90
N PRO A 813 10.73 42.93 -19.02
CA PRO A 813 9.44 42.26 -19.00
C PRO A 813 9.54 40.89 -18.32
N PHE A 814 8.51 40.53 -17.56
CA PHE A 814 8.40 39.26 -16.85
C PHE A 814 7.22 38.46 -17.39
N PHE A 815 7.47 37.23 -17.85
CA PHE A 815 6.45 36.27 -18.23
C PHE A 815 6.32 35.21 -17.13
N SER A 816 5.16 35.11 -16.47
CA SER A 816 4.93 34.12 -15.41
C SER A 816 3.93 33.04 -15.86
N LEU A 817 4.33 31.78 -15.71
CA LEU A 817 3.53 30.57 -16.00
C LEU A 817 3.76 29.49 -14.92
N SER A 818 2.82 28.56 -14.78
CA SER A 818 3.02 27.31 -14.06
C SER A 818 3.43 26.18 -15.01
N GLY A 819 4.24 25.23 -14.53
CA GLY A 819 4.49 23.96 -15.22
C GLY A 819 3.20 23.19 -15.50
N SER A 820 2.17 23.34 -14.67
CA SER A 820 0.84 22.74 -14.90
C SER A 820 0.08 23.38 -16.07
N ASP A 821 0.37 24.63 -16.47
CA ASP A 821 -0.30 25.29 -17.62
C ASP A 821 0.07 24.66 -18.98
N PHE A 822 1.06 23.76 -18.99
CA PHE A 822 1.53 23.06 -20.16
C PHE A 822 1.06 21.60 -20.25
N VAL A 823 0.34 21.08 -19.24
CA VAL A 823 -0.18 19.69 -19.24
C VAL A 823 -1.67 19.73 -19.60
N GLU A 824 -2.05 19.14 -20.73
CA GLU A 824 -3.41 19.21 -21.27
C GLU A 824 -3.89 17.86 -21.81
N MET A 825 -5.21 17.65 -21.87
CA MET A 825 -5.80 16.39 -22.38
C MET A 825 -5.58 16.17 -23.90
N PHE A 826 -5.10 17.18 -24.63
CA PHE A 826 -4.97 17.17 -26.08
C PHE A 826 -3.50 17.15 -26.50
N VAL A 827 -3.07 16.03 -27.07
CA VAL A 827 -1.68 15.81 -27.51
C VAL A 827 -1.17 16.95 -28.38
N GLY A 828 -0.06 17.58 -27.96
CA GLY A 828 0.60 18.66 -28.68
C GLY A 828 0.11 20.08 -28.35
N VAL A 829 -0.91 20.25 -27.51
CA VAL A 829 -1.35 21.59 -27.05
C VAL A 829 -0.30 22.23 -26.14
N GLY A 830 0.28 21.49 -25.18
CA GLY A 830 1.38 22.00 -24.35
C GLY A 830 2.58 22.45 -25.19
N ALA A 831 3.04 21.60 -26.11
CA ALA A 831 4.08 21.93 -27.08
C ALA A 831 3.75 23.18 -27.94
N SER A 832 2.49 23.40 -28.32
CA SER A 832 2.08 24.64 -29.00
C SER A 832 2.25 25.89 -28.11
N ARG A 833 1.85 25.80 -26.83
CA ARG A 833 2.00 26.89 -25.86
C ARG A 833 3.47 27.24 -25.60
N VAL A 834 4.35 26.24 -25.56
CA VAL A 834 5.82 26.45 -25.46
C VAL A 834 6.33 27.29 -26.65
N ARG A 835 6.02 26.91 -27.90
CA ARG A 835 6.47 27.68 -29.08
C ARG A 835 5.95 29.12 -29.08
N ASP A 836 4.67 29.31 -28.72
CA ASP A 836 4.05 30.64 -28.68
C ASP A 836 4.65 31.52 -27.57
N LEU A 837 4.95 30.95 -26.39
CA LEU A 837 5.68 31.62 -25.32
C LEU A 837 7.07 32.09 -25.79
N PHE A 838 7.87 31.20 -26.39
CA PHE A 838 9.20 31.56 -26.88
C PHE A 838 9.16 32.52 -28.08
N LYS A 839 8.07 32.55 -28.85
CA LYS A 839 7.83 33.60 -29.86
C LYS A 839 7.59 34.97 -29.20
N GLN A 840 6.66 35.04 -28.24
CA GLN A 840 6.35 36.29 -27.52
C GLN A 840 7.56 36.83 -26.72
N ALA A 841 8.38 35.95 -26.15
CA ALA A 841 9.61 36.33 -25.46
C ALA A 841 10.66 36.93 -26.41
N ARG A 842 10.85 36.34 -27.60
CA ARG A 842 11.73 36.90 -28.66
C ARG A 842 11.26 38.28 -29.13
N GLU A 843 9.96 38.50 -29.24
CA GLU A 843 9.39 39.81 -29.60
C GLU A 843 9.58 40.89 -28.50
N LYS A 844 9.97 40.51 -27.27
CA LYS A 844 10.11 41.41 -26.12
C LYS A 844 11.46 41.34 -25.39
N ALA A 845 12.48 40.78 -26.03
CA ALA A 845 13.82 40.69 -25.46
C ALA A 845 14.47 42.09 -25.26
N PRO A 846 15.34 42.28 -24.25
CA PRO A 846 15.67 41.32 -23.18
C PRO A 846 14.53 41.16 -22.18
N CYS A 847 14.28 39.92 -21.75
CA CYS A 847 13.16 39.55 -20.86
C CYS A 847 13.45 38.30 -20.03
N ILE A 848 12.66 38.09 -18.98
CA ILE A 848 12.70 36.90 -18.12
C ILE A 848 11.44 36.07 -18.31
N ILE A 849 11.61 34.77 -18.54
CA ILE A 849 10.55 33.76 -18.49
C ILE A 849 10.67 33.04 -17.16
N PHE A 850 9.59 32.96 -16.37
CA PHE A 850 9.53 32.20 -15.12
C PHE A 850 8.49 31.07 -15.20
N ILE A 851 8.94 29.85 -14.89
CA ILE A 851 8.13 28.63 -14.83
C ILE A 851 8.13 28.11 -13.39
N ASP A 852 7.04 28.31 -12.65
CA ASP A 852 6.86 27.67 -11.34
C ASP A 852 6.50 26.18 -11.50
N GLU A 853 6.70 25.37 -10.46
CA GLU A 853 6.38 23.92 -10.44
C GLU A 853 6.84 23.14 -11.69
N ILE A 854 8.09 23.37 -12.15
CA ILE A 854 8.59 22.80 -13.41
C ILE A 854 8.57 21.26 -13.43
N ASP A 855 8.59 20.59 -12.27
CA ASP A 855 8.48 19.14 -12.15
C ASP A 855 7.16 18.55 -12.70
N ALA A 856 6.11 19.36 -12.88
CA ALA A 856 4.88 18.95 -13.58
C ALA A 856 5.16 18.45 -15.01
N ILE A 857 5.97 19.18 -15.79
CA ILE A 857 6.43 18.75 -17.13
C ILE A 857 7.80 18.09 -17.11
N GLY A 858 8.68 18.47 -16.18
CA GLY A 858 10.10 18.12 -16.17
C GLY A 858 10.48 16.78 -15.54
N ARG A 859 9.54 16.06 -14.90
CA ARG A 859 9.82 14.78 -14.22
C ARG A 859 10.35 13.66 -15.13
N ALA A 860 11.38 12.95 -14.66
CA ALA A 860 12.07 11.87 -15.35
C ALA A 860 11.17 10.68 -15.74
N ARG A 861 11.55 9.99 -16.81
CA ARG A 861 10.85 8.82 -17.37
C ARG A 861 10.88 7.62 -16.43
N GLY A 862 9.70 7.06 -16.12
CA GLY A 862 9.59 5.78 -15.43
C GLY A 862 9.83 4.61 -16.40
N LYS A 863 10.53 3.55 -15.96
CA LYS A 863 10.89 2.39 -16.81
C LYS A 863 9.70 1.51 -17.23
N ASN A 864 8.51 1.72 -16.68
CA ASN A 864 7.28 1.02 -17.06
C ASN A 864 6.28 2.03 -17.64
N ALA A 865 6.08 2.02 -18.96
CA ALA A 865 5.15 2.91 -19.64
C ALA A 865 4.40 2.18 -20.76
N VAL A 866 3.13 1.84 -20.51
CA VAL A 866 2.17 1.41 -21.54
C VAL A 866 0.94 2.31 -21.39
N MET A 867 0.80 3.23 -22.34
CA MET A 867 -0.25 4.26 -22.46
C MET A 867 -0.26 5.37 -21.38
N SER A 868 -0.18 6.63 -21.83
CA SER A 868 -0.37 7.90 -21.07
C SER A 868 0.88 8.68 -20.60
N ASN A 869 1.92 8.82 -21.44
CA ASN A 869 3.01 9.80 -21.22
C ASN A 869 3.22 10.79 -22.39
N ASP A 870 2.63 10.51 -23.55
CA ASP A 870 2.98 11.04 -24.87
C ASP A 870 2.86 12.57 -24.99
N GLU A 871 1.84 13.18 -24.37
CA GLU A 871 1.62 14.64 -24.38
C GLU A 871 2.70 15.36 -23.58
N ARG A 872 2.95 14.89 -22.35
CA ARG A 872 3.89 15.47 -21.41
C ARG A 872 5.34 15.34 -21.90
N GLU A 873 5.70 14.21 -22.51
CA GLU A 873 7.02 14.02 -23.13
C GLU A 873 7.21 14.91 -24.38
N ASN A 874 6.18 15.07 -25.22
CA ASN A 874 6.24 15.97 -26.39
C ASN A 874 6.41 17.44 -25.94
N THR A 875 5.64 17.86 -24.94
CA THR A 875 5.73 19.19 -24.32
C THR A 875 7.11 19.45 -23.70
N LEU A 876 7.68 18.47 -22.96
CA LEU A 876 9.03 18.57 -22.42
C LEU A 876 10.09 18.68 -23.53
N ASN A 877 10.05 17.80 -24.53
CA ASN A 877 11.00 17.83 -25.65
C ASN A 877 10.92 19.17 -26.43
N GLN A 878 9.73 19.74 -26.59
CA GLN A 878 9.57 21.06 -27.23
C GLN A 878 10.20 22.19 -26.42
N LEU A 879 10.16 22.14 -25.08
CA LEU A 879 10.88 23.09 -24.22
C LEU A 879 12.40 22.95 -24.40
N LEU A 880 12.93 21.73 -24.41
CA LEU A 880 14.35 21.48 -24.66
C LEU A 880 14.81 22.02 -26.02
N VAL A 881 13.99 21.88 -27.08
CA VAL A 881 14.28 22.40 -28.42
C VAL A 881 14.31 23.93 -28.47
N GLU A 882 13.38 24.63 -27.81
CA GLU A 882 13.44 26.10 -27.74
C GLU A 882 14.62 26.57 -26.87
N MET A 883 14.94 25.88 -25.76
CA MET A 883 16.11 26.18 -24.92
C MET A 883 17.43 26.06 -25.70
N ASP A 884 17.62 24.98 -26.43
CA ASP A 884 18.82 24.78 -27.26
C ASP A 884 18.86 25.80 -28.43
N GLY A 885 17.70 26.11 -29.01
CA GLY A 885 17.54 26.80 -30.28
C GLY A 885 17.86 28.31 -30.34
N PHE A 886 18.01 29.02 -29.22
CA PHE A 886 18.46 30.42 -29.24
C PHE A 886 19.98 30.57 -29.05
N GLY A 887 20.58 31.53 -29.78
CA GLY A 887 21.97 31.93 -29.59
C GLY A 887 22.20 32.67 -28.26
N GLY A 888 23.43 32.65 -27.77
CA GLY A 888 23.80 33.23 -26.47
C GLY A 888 23.61 34.75 -26.35
N ASP A 889 23.38 35.47 -27.45
CA ASP A 889 23.20 36.92 -27.49
C ASP A 889 21.71 37.36 -27.47
N SER A 890 20.77 36.43 -27.28
CA SER A 890 19.32 36.69 -27.38
C SER A 890 18.74 37.60 -26.29
N GLY A 891 19.41 37.72 -25.14
CA GLY A 891 18.92 38.49 -23.98
C GLY A 891 17.68 37.89 -23.29
N ILE A 892 17.33 36.64 -23.57
CA ILE A 892 16.23 35.92 -22.92
C ILE A 892 16.83 35.00 -21.85
N ILE A 893 16.31 35.06 -20.62
CA ILE A 893 16.77 34.21 -19.51
C ILE A 893 15.58 33.44 -18.93
N ILE A 894 15.76 32.13 -18.76
CA ILE A 894 14.72 31.22 -18.27
C ILE A 894 14.97 30.91 -16.79
N LEU A 895 14.04 31.30 -15.94
CA LEU A 895 14.00 30.90 -14.55
C LEU A 895 12.98 29.78 -14.37
N ALA A 896 13.32 28.78 -13.57
CA ALA A 896 12.39 27.75 -13.14
C ALA A 896 12.42 27.60 -11.63
N ALA A 897 11.32 27.16 -11.01
CA ALA A 897 11.27 26.82 -9.61
C ALA A 897 10.78 25.39 -9.38
N THR A 898 11.36 24.71 -8.39
CA THR A 898 10.87 23.41 -7.91
C THR A 898 11.07 23.25 -6.41
N ASN A 899 10.28 22.37 -5.80
CA ASN A 899 10.51 21.84 -4.46
C ASN A 899 11.21 20.46 -4.49
N ARG A 900 11.44 19.90 -5.69
CA ARG A 900 11.83 18.51 -5.93
C ARG A 900 12.83 18.37 -7.10
N PRO A 901 14.12 18.70 -6.89
CA PRO A 901 15.14 18.47 -7.91
C PRO A 901 15.35 16.96 -8.18
N ASP A 902 15.00 16.11 -7.22
CA ASP A 902 15.15 14.65 -7.25
C ASP A 902 14.34 13.95 -8.36
N VAL A 903 13.22 14.55 -8.78
CA VAL A 903 12.35 13.93 -9.80
C VAL A 903 12.62 14.42 -11.21
N LEU A 904 13.42 15.47 -11.43
CA LEU A 904 13.60 16.08 -12.76
C LEU A 904 14.42 15.20 -13.71
N ASP A 905 14.11 15.24 -15.00
CA ASP A 905 14.94 14.57 -16.00
C ASP A 905 16.29 15.27 -16.12
N SER A 906 17.36 14.47 -16.02
CA SER A 906 18.75 14.82 -16.30
C SER A 906 18.98 15.67 -17.56
N ALA A 907 18.06 15.61 -18.54
CA ALA A 907 18.09 16.41 -19.76
C ALA A 907 17.90 17.91 -19.53
N LEU A 908 17.14 18.33 -18.50
CA LEU A 908 16.93 19.75 -18.16
C LEU A 908 18.17 20.37 -17.51
N LEU A 909 18.90 19.60 -16.72
CA LEU A 909 20.05 20.02 -15.92
C LEU A 909 21.39 20.00 -16.68
N ARG A 910 21.35 19.95 -18.01
CA ARG A 910 22.57 19.91 -18.85
C ARG A 910 23.09 21.33 -19.14
N PRO A 911 24.41 21.53 -19.29
CA PRO A 911 24.99 22.81 -19.69
C PRO A 911 24.32 23.37 -20.95
N GLY A 912 23.97 24.65 -20.95
CA GLY A 912 23.19 25.29 -22.00
C GLY A 912 21.67 25.15 -21.88
N ARG A 913 21.15 24.64 -20.75
CA ARG A 913 19.72 24.61 -20.42
C ARG A 913 19.49 25.26 -19.06
N PHE A 914 19.28 24.51 -17.98
CA PHE A 914 19.40 25.02 -16.61
C PHE A 914 20.85 24.81 -16.15
N ASP A 915 21.71 25.75 -16.54
CA ASP A 915 23.16 25.71 -16.28
C ASP A 915 23.56 26.34 -14.93
N ARG A 916 22.66 27.13 -14.32
CA ARG A 916 22.75 27.53 -12.90
C ARG A 916 21.69 26.80 -12.06
N GLN A 917 22.07 26.38 -10.85
CA GLN A 917 21.14 25.91 -9.81
C GLN A 917 21.41 26.74 -8.55
N ILE A 918 20.37 27.34 -7.98
CA ILE A 918 20.47 28.25 -6.83
C ILE A 918 19.59 27.67 -5.71
N SER A 919 20.21 27.30 -4.58
CA SER A 919 19.48 26.87 -3.39
C SER A 919 18.87 28.05 -2.66
N ILE A 920 17.64 27.89 -2.18
CA ILE A 920 16.85 28.87 -1.44
C ILE A 920 16.27 28.15 -0.22
N ASP A 921 17.14 28.00 0.76
CA ASP A 921 16.92 27.31 2.03
C ASP A 921 16.02 28.11 2.99
N LYS A 922 15.89 27.64 4.24
CA LYS A 922 15.13 28.34 5.28
C LYS A 922 15.98 29.41 5.96
N PRO A 923 15.40 30.58 6.29
CA PRO A 923 16.11 31.68 6.94
C PRO A 923 16.53 31.34 8.39
N ASP A 924 17.74 31.77 8.75
CA ASP A 924 18.30 31.80 10.11
C ASP A 924 17.60 32.85 11.00
N VAL A 925 18.03 33.02 12.26
CA VAL A 925 17.48 34.08 13.15
C VAL A 925 17.55 35.47 12.50
N VAL A 926 18.67 35.86 11.88
CA VAL A 926 18.86 37.21 11.31
C VAL A 926 17.98 37.40 10.08
N GLY A 927 17.96 36.41 9.18
CA GLY A 927 17.06 36.40 8.02
C GLY A 927 15.59 36.46 8.41
N ARG A 928 15.18 35.73 9.46
CA ARG A 928 13.81 35.82 10.00
C ARG A 928 13.50 37.19 10.57
N GLU A 929 14.40 37.81 11.32
CA GLU A 929 14.22 39.18 11.84
C GLU A 929 14.05 40.20 10.70
N ALA A 930 14.82 40.04 9.61
CA ALA A 930 14.69 40.86 8.41
C ALA A 930 13.35 40.64 7.69
N ILE A 931 12.89 39.39 7.56
CA ILE A 931 11.58 39.04 6.98
C ILE A 931 10.42 39.59 7.83
N PHE A 932 10.54 39.53 9.16
CA PHE A 932 9.58 40.21 10.05
C PHE A 932 9.54 41.72 9.78
N LYS A 933 10.68 42.42 9.69
CA LYS A 933 10.69 43.87 9.39
C LYS A 933 9.94 44.24 8.10
N VAL A 934 10.07 43.42 7.05
CA VAL A 934 9.29 43.59 5.80
C VAL A 934 7.79 43.40 6.06
N HIS A 935 7.37 42.29 6.68
CA HIS A 935 5.94 41.99 6.89
C HIS A 935 5.25 42.80 8.00
N LEU A 936 6.02 43.43 8.90
CA LEU A 936 5.51 44.34 9.93
C LEU A 936 5.33 45.78 9.41
N THR A 937 6.00 46.18 8.33
CA THR A 937 5.88 47.52 7.73
C THR A 937 4.42 47.97 7.44
N PRO A 938 3.51 47.12 6.91
CA PRO A 938 2.09 47.49 6.74
C PRO A 938 1.22 47.37 8.02
N ILE A 939 1.78 46.94 9.16
CA ILE A 939 1.03 46.62 10.38
C ILE A 939 1.29 47.66 11.48
N LYS A 940 0.22 48.13 12.14
CA LYS A 940 0.34 48.98 13.33
C LYS A 940 0.75 48.15 14.54
N VAL A 941 2.04 48.10 14.84
CA VAL A 941 2.61 47.43 16.03
C VAL A 941 2.73 48.38 17.22
N SER A 942 2.84 47.82 18.42
CA SER A 942 3.28 48.55 19.62
C SER A 942 4.76 48.94 19.51
N GLU A 943 5.14 50.12 20.05
CA GLU A 943 6.54 50.53 20.22
C GLU A 943 7.34 49.57 21.13
N SER A 944 6.64 48.76 21.94
CA SER A 944 7.21 47.75 22.83
C SER A 944 7.44 46.38 22.17
N LEU A 945 7.48 46.27 20.84
CA LEU A 945 7.60 45.00 20.13
C LEU A 945 9.06 44.62 19.87
N ASP A 946 9.49 43.52 20.46
CA ASP A 946 10.83 42.94 20.26
C ASP A 946 10.83 41.97 19.07
N ILE A 947 11.37 42.42 17.93
CA ILE A 947 11.40 41.65 16.68
C ILE A 947 12.44 40.52 16.73
N HIS A 948 13.57 40.72 17.42
CA HIS A 948 14.59 39.68 17.58
C HIS A 948 14.01 38.48 18.34
N LYS A 949 13.28 38.75 19.42
CA LYS A 949 12.58 37.73 20.21
C LYS A 949 11.46 37.02 19.45
N LEU A 950 10.87 37.64 18.44
CA LEU A 950 9.97 36.93 17.51
C LEU A 950 10.73 35.97 16.59
N ALA A 951 11.89 36.37 16.07
CA ALA A 951 12.73 35.53 15.22
C ALA A 951 13.32 34.32 15.98
N GLU A 952 13.63 34.48 17.27
CA GLU A 952 13.96 33.39 18.20
C GLU A 952 12.76 32.45 18.46
N GLN A 953 11.54 33.01 18.59
CA GLN A 953 10.31 32.25 18.86
C GLN A 953 9.74 31.49 17.64
N THR A 954 10.25 31.72 16.43
CA THR A 954 9.84 31.02 15.19
C THR A 954 10.96 30.23 14.51
N PRO A 955 11.64 29.29 15.22
CA PRO A 955 12.77 28.54 14.67
C PRO A 955 12.33 27.66 13.49
N GLY A 956 13.09 27.72 12.39
CA GLY A 956 12.82 26.92 11.19
C GLY A 956 11.54 27.30 10.42
N PHE A 957 10.94 28.46 10.66
CA PHE A 957 9.85 29.01 9.84
C PHE A 957 10.37 29.50 8.48
N ALA A 958 9.62 29.28 7.41
CA ALA A 958 9.88 29.91 6.11
C ALA A 958 9.24 31.32 6.04
N GLY A 959 9.61 32.13 5.04
CA GLY A 959 9.09 33.48 4.90
C GLY A 959 7.56 33.55 4.77
N ALA A 960 6.94 32.58 4.10
CA ALA A 960 5.49 32.45 4.04
C ALA A 960 4.84 32.17 5.40
N ASP A 961 5.50 31.43 6.29
CA ASP A 961 5.00 31.14 7.65
C ASP A 961 5.05 32.41 8.52
N ILE A 962 6.12 33.21 8.38
CA ILE A 962 6.28 34.50 9.08
C ILE A 962 5.24 35.52 8.59
N ALA A 963 5.00 35.60 7.28
CA ALA A 963 3.93 36.42 6.72
C ALA A 963 2.55 36.03 7.29
N ASN A 964 2.29 34.73 7.47
CA ASN A 964 1.06 34.22 8.08
C ASN A 964 0.95 34.55 9.58
N VAL A 965 2.05 34.43 10.35
CA VAL A 965 2.11 34.86 11.76
C VAL A 965 1.77 36.35 11.88
N CYS A 966 2.36 37.20 11.05
CA CYS A 966 2.10 38.65 11.06
C CYS A 966 0.61 38.96 10.77
N ASN A 967 0.02 38.29 9.78
CA ASN A 967 -1.38 38.44 9.43
C ASN A 967 -2.33 37.93 10.54
N GLU A 968 -2.09 36.76 11.11
CA GLU A 968 -2.93 36.25 12.21
C GLU A 968 -2.78 37.08 13.50
N ALA A 969 -1.60 37.61 13.81
CA ALA A 969 -1.41 38.53 14.93
C ALA A 969 -2.27 39.81 14.76
N ALA A 970 -2.27 40.41 13.57
CA ALA A 970 -3.14 41.53 13.24
C ALA A 970 -4.64 41.17 13.34
N LEU A 971 -5.05 39.98 12.87
CA LEU A 971 -6.42 39.49 13.00
C LEU A 971 -6.81 39.18 14.46
N ILE A 972 -5.87 38.79 15.32
CA ILE A 972 -6.09 38.56 16.76
C ILE A 972 -6.26 39.90 17.48
N ALA A 973 -5.37 40.87 17.23
CA ALA A 973 -5.48 42.23 17.75
C ALA A 973 -6.81 42.91 17.36
N ALA A 974 -7.21 42.78 16.08
CA ALA A 974 -8.48 43.27 15.57
C ALA A 974 -9.69 42.58 16.24
N ARG A 975 -9.66 41.25 16.44
CA ARG A 975 -10.70 40.51 17.18
C ARG A 975 -10.79 40.94 18.66
N LYS A 976 -9.70 41.44 19.24
CA LYS A 976 -9.65 42.04 20.59
C LYS A 976 -9.99 43.55 20.61
N ASN A 977 -10.33 44.15 19.46
CA ASN A 977 -10.55 45.60 19.26
C ASN A 977 -9.38 46.49 19.72
N LYS A 978 -8.13 46.01 19.61
CA LYS A 978 -6.94 46.80 19.94
C LYS A 978 -6.63 47.84 18.86
N THR A 979 -5.95 48.92 19.27
CA THR A 979 -5.47 50.00 18.39
C THR A 979 -4.17 49.67 17.64
N GLY A 980 -3.43 48.66 18.11
CA GLY A 980 -2.22 48.11 17.50
C GLY A 980 -1.95 46.69 18.01
N VAL A 981 -1.03 45.99 17.34
CA VAL A 981 -0.63 44.60 17.64
C VAL A 981 0.51 44.59 18.67
N ASP A 982 0.37 43.80 19.74
CA ASP A 982 1.41 43.64 20.75
C ASP A 982 2.02 42.22 20.77
N MET A 983 3.08 42.05 21.57
CA MET A 983 3.82 40.78 21.69
C MET A 983 2.92 39.59 22.08
N GLN A 984 1.83 39.81 22.82
CA GLN A 984 0.90 38.74 23.17
C GLN A 984 0.07 38.30 21.97
N ASP A 985 -0.32 39.21 21.08
CA ASP A 985 -1.03 38.83 19.84
C ASP A 985 -0.12 38.07 18.87
N PHE A 986 1.18 38.40 18.83
CA PHE A 986 2.17 37.60 18.08
C PHE A 986 2.39 36.23 18.72
N GLN A 987 2.49 36.12 20.05
CA GLN A 987 2.61 34.82 20.72
C GLN A 987 1.34 33.98 20.56
N ASP A 988 0.14 34.59 20.62
CA ASP A 988 -1.12 33.92 20.31
C ASP A 988 -1.17 33.46 18.83
N ALA A 989 -0.55 34.20 17.90
CA ALA A 989 -0.44 33.83 16.49
C ALA A 989 0.56 32.69 16.26
N ILE A 990 1.72 32.71 16.92
CA ILE A 990 2.73 31.62 16.87
C ILE A 990 2.13 30.33 17.46
N ASP A 991 1.51 30.40 18.64
CA ASP A 991 0.74 29.31 19.25
C ASP A 991 -0.31 28.72 18.30
N ARG A 992 -0.92 29.57 17.46
CA ARG A 992 -1.98 29.22 16.51
C ARG A 992 -1.45 28.67 15.19
N VAL A 993 -0.27 29.09 14.74
CA VAL A 993 0.40 28.55 13.54
C VAL A 993 1.07 27.20 13.86
N ILE A 994 1.65 27.04 15.06
CA ILE A 994 2.25 25.78 15.51
C ILE A 994 1.17 24.78 15.97
N GLY A 995 0.35 25.16 16.96
CA GLY A 995 -0.59 24.26 17.63
C GLY A 995 -2.00 24.26 17.05
N GLY A 996 -2.36 25.23 16.19
CA GLY A 996 -3.70 25.36 15.64
C GLY A 996 -4.72 26.05 16.56
N LEU A 997 -6.01 25.88 16.24
CA LEU A 997 -7.14 26.47 16.97
C LEU A 997 -7.20 26.01 18.43
N GLU A 998 -7.35 26.96 19.36
CA GLU A 998 -7.59 26.68 20.78
C GLU A 998 -8.97 26.04 21.00
N LYS A 999 -9.03 24.80 21.49
CA LYS A 999 -10.31 24.10 21.72
C LYS A 999 -10.89 24.48 23.10
N LYS A 1000 -11.29 25.75 23.30
CA LYS A 1000 -11.86 26.28 24.56
C LYS A 1000 -13.05 25.50 25.11
N ASN A 1001 -13.81 24.81 24.26
CA ASN A 1001 -14.97 23.99 24.65
C ASN A 1001 -14.60 22.54 25.03
N LYS A 1002 -13.33 22.12 24.93
CA LYS A 1002 -12.90 20.75 25.25
C LYS A 1002 -12.72 20.60 26.77
N ILE A 1003 -13.83 20.28 27.45
CA ILE A 1003 -13.82 19.92 28.87
C ILE A 1003 -12.93 18.69 29.06
N ILE A 1004 -11.81 18.87 29.75
CA ILE A 1004 -10.89 17.81 30.16
C ILE A 1004 -11.27 17.39 31.59
N ALA A 1005 -11.36 16.09 31.87
CA ALA A 1005 -11.69 15.62 33.21
C ALA A 1005 -10.49 15.86 34.17
N PRO A 1006 -10.70 16.17 35.46
CA PRO A 1006 -9.63 16.58 36.37
C PRO A 1006 -8.45 15.60 36.43
N TYR A 1007 -8.73 14.29 36.52
CA TYR A 1007 -7.69 13.24 36.56
C TYR A 1007 -6.84 13.20 35.29
N GLU A 1008 -7.44 13.46 34.11
CA GLU A 1008 -6.67 13.52 32.87
C GLU A 1008 -5.85 14.81 32.77
N LYS A 1009 -6.37 15.92 33.35
CA LYS A 1009 -5.63 17.19 33.41
C LYS A 1009 -4.40 17.05 34.28
N GLU A 1010 -4.52 16.29 35.36
CA GLU A 1010 -3.41 15.91 36.23
C GLU A 1010 -2.38 15.04 35.47
N ILE A 1011 -2.82 13.98 34.77
CA ILE A 1011 -1.92 13.15 33.94
C ILE A 1011 -1.18 14.00 32.90
N ILE A 1012 -1.87 14.88 32.15
CA ILE A 1012 -1.21 15.81 31.21
C ILE A 1012 -0.21 16.73 31.94
N ALA A 1013 -0.58 17.28 33.11
CA ALA A 1013 0.30 18.18 33.85
C ALA A 1013 1.60 17.50 34.31
N TYR A 1014 1.53 16.25 34.80
CA TYR A 1014 2.71 15.47 35.15
C TYR A 1014 3.52 15.02 33.92
N HIS A 1015 2.85 14.72 32.80
CA HIS A 1015 3.50 14.37 31.53
C HIS A 1015 4.30 15.55 30.95
N GLU A 1016 3.66 16.71 30.78
CA GLU A 1016 4.32 17.93 30.31
C GLU A 1016 5.39 18.41 31.30
N ALA A 1017 5.17 18.25 32.62
CA ALA A 1017 6.20 18.51 33.62
C ALA A 1017 7.38 17.53 33.54
N GLY A 1018 7.15 16.27 33.18
CA GLY A 1018 8.21 15.28 32.95
C GLY A 1018 9.16 15.72 31.83
N HIS A 1019 8.60 16.14 30.69
CA HIS A 1019 9.38 16.74 29.61
C HIS A 1019 10.10 18.02 30.04
N ALA A 1020 9.39 18.93 30.72
CA ALA A 1020 9.94 20.21 31.16
C ALA A 1020 11.10 20.06 32.15
N VAL A 1021 10.97 19.15 33.12
CA VAL A 1021 11.99 18.86 34.14
C VAL A 1021 13.20 18.18 33.51
N CYS A 1022 13.00 17.15 32.67
CA CYS A 1022 14.12 16.53 31.95
C CYS A 1022 14.83 17.54 31.04
N GLY A 1023 14.09 18.34 30.27
CA GLY A 1023 14.64 19.41 29.42
C GLY A 1023 15.29 20.59 30.18
N TRP A 1024 15.08 20.70 31.49
CA TRP A 1024 15.72 21.70 32.35
C TRP A 1024 17.01 21.19 33.01
N PHE A 1025 17.10 19.89 33.30
CA PHE A 1025 18.26 19.28 33.99
C PHE A 1025 19.28 18.61 33.05
N LEU A 1026 18.92 18.32 31.80
CA LEU A 1026 19.83 17.74 30.79
C LEU A 1026 20.62 18.85 30.08
N GLU A 1027 21.95 18.77 30.14
CA GLU A 1027 22.88 19.83 29.69
C GLU A 1027 22.70 20.18 28.19
N HIS A 1028 22.40 19.19 27.38
CA HIS A 1028 22.35 19.32 25.93
C HIS A 1028 20.93 19.39 25.36
N ALA A 1029 19.90 19.32 26.20
CA ALA A 1029 18.52 19.54 25.79
C ALA A 1029 18.31 20.94 25.18
N TYR A 1030 17.25 21.09 24.40
CA TYR A 1030 16.87 22.39 23.84
C TYR A 1030 16.26 23.28 24.94
N PRO A 1031 16.64 24.57 25.03
CA PRO A 1031 16.03 25.51 25.98
C PRO A 1031 14.50 25.53 25.90
N LEU A 1032 13.86 25.19 27.02
CA LEU A 1032 12.42 25.22 27.20
C LEU A 1032 11.91 26.66 27.23
N LEU A 1033 11.09 27.03 26.25
CA LEU A 1033 10.55 28.39 26.11
C LEU A 1033 9.18 28.55 26.78
N LYS A 1034 8.34 27.52 26.71
CA LYS A 1034 6.97 27.52 27.23
C LYS A 1034 6.44 26.11 27.39
N VAL A 1035 5.63 25.88 28.43
CA VAL A 1035 4.85 24.65 28.62
C VAL A 1035 3.38 25.05 28.69
N THR A 1036 2.49 24.26 28.08
CA THR A 1036 1.05 24.49 28.20
C THR A 1036 0.28 23.19 28.28
N ILE A 1037 -0.76 23.17 29.11
CA ILE A 1037 -1.77 22.10 29.21
C ILE A 1037 -3.11 22.53 28.58
N VAL A 1038 -3.07 23.53 27.70
CA VAL A 1038 -4.23 24.06 26.96
C VAL A 1038 -4.33 23.35 25.62
N PRO A 1039 -5.43 22.62 25.32
CA PRO A 1039 -5.53 21.84 24.09
C PRO A 1039 -5.66 22.72 22.85
N ARG A 1040 -4.77 22.50 21.87
CA ARG A 1040 -4.77 23.18 20.57
C ARG A 1040 -4.86 22.15 19.42
N GLY A 1041 -5.58 22.52 18.36
CA GLY A 1041 -5.73 21.72 17.16
C GLY A 1041 -6.51 20.41 17.38
N THR A 1042 -6.18 19.38 16.60
CA THR A 1042 -6.73 18.03 16.76
C THR A 1042 -5.92 17.17 17.74
N ALA A 1043 -4.61 17.41 17.85
CA ALA A 1043 -3.66 16.44 18.40
C ALA A 1043 -2.91 16.86 19.67
N ALA A 1044 -2.79 18.16 20.00
CA ALA A 1044 -2.08 18.60 21.19
C ALA A 1044 -3.04 18.78 22.38
N LEU A 1045 -2.72 18.19 23.53
CA LEU A 1045 -3.49 18.34 24.78
C LEU A 1045 -2.67 18.90 25.94
N GLY A 1046 -1.36 18.71 25.92
CA GLY A 1046 -0.41 19.77 26.22
C GLY A 1046 0.57 19.95 25.06
N TYR A 1047 1.56 20.82 25.25
CA TYR A 1047 2.87 20.73 24.59
C TYR A 1047 3.93 21.56 25.34
N ALA A 1048 5.17 21.10 25.27
CA ALA A 1048 6.36 21.87 25.57
C ALA A 1048 6.94 22.47 24.28
N GLN A 1049 7.06 23.80 24.22
CA GLN A 1049 7.76 24.52 23.16
C GLN A 1049 9.22 24.70 23.55
N TYR A 1050 10.11 24.20 22.70
CA TYR A 1050 11.55 24.35 22.81
C TYR A 1050 12.08 25.36 21.80
N THR A 1051 13.25 25.91 22.09
CA THR A 1051 14.05 26.69 21.13
C THR A 1051 15.19 25.79 20.63
N PRO A 1052 15.11 25.20 19.43
CA PRO A 1052 16.21 24.40 18.89
C PRO A 1052 17.46 25.26 18.76
N LYS A 1053 18.62 24.71 19.14
CA LYS A 1053 19.92 25.33 18.82
C LYS A 1053 20.11 25.22 17.30
N GLU A 1054 20.34 26.33 16.60
CA GLU A 1054 20.58 26.32 15.15
C GLU A 1054 22.01 25.85 14.86
N GLN A 1055 22.21 24.52 14.99
CA GLN A 1055 23.48 23.84 14.81
C GLN A 1055 23.37 22.75 13.74
N TYR A 1056 24.39 22.66 12.88
CA TYR A 1056 24.46 21.72 11.76
C TYR A 1056 25.03 20.34 12.14
N LEU A 1057 25.72 20.25 13.28
CA LEU A 1057 26.34 19.04 13.80
C LEU A 1057 25.74 18.72 15.16
N TYR A 1058 25.53 17.43 15.42
CA TYR A 1058 25.05 16.90 16.69
C TYR A 1058 26.00 15.79 17.14
N ASP A 1059 26.35 15.76 18.42
CA ASP A 1059 27.09 14.64 19.02
C ASP A 1059 26.14 13.60 19.65
N ILE A 1060 26.73 12.50 20.13
CA ILE A 1060 25.99 11.37 20.70
C ILE A 1060 25.30 11.76 22.02
N GLN A 1061 25.91 12.63 22.82
CA GLN A 1061 25.39 13.08 24.11
C GLN A 1061 24.18 13.99 23.88
N GLN A 1062 24.28 14.93 22.94
CA GLN A 1062 23.17 15.81 22.54
C GLN A 1062 21.93 15.06 22.05
N LEU A 1063 22.12 13.99 21.25
CA LEU A 1063 21.00 13.16 20.80
C LEU A 1063 20.47 12.21 21.90
N THR A 1064 21.31 11.80 22.84
CA THR A 1064 20.92 11.02 24.03
C THR A 1064 20.19 11.86 25.09
N ASP A 1065 20.47 13.16 25.17
CA ASP A 1065 19.71 14.10 26.00
C ASP A 1065 18.35 14.43 25.36
N GLN A 1066 18.28 14.57 24.03
CA GLN A 1066 17.01 14.73 23.30
C GLN A 1066 16.11 13.50 23.48
N ILE A 1067 16.60 12.31 23.09
CA ILE A 1067 16.62 11.11 23.94
C ILE A 1067 15.73 11.12 25.21
N CYS A 1068 16.40 11.39 26.33
CA CYS A 1068 15.86 11.39 27.69
C CYS A 1068 14.82 12.49 27.96
N MET A 1069 14.95 13.69 27.36
CA MET A 1069 13.96 14.76 27.45
C MET A 1069 12.61 14.33 26.85
N THR A 1070 12.65 13.69 25.68
CA THR A 1070 11.45 13.15 25.01
C THR A 1070 10.92 11.90 25.73
N LEU A 1071 11.74 11.16 26.49
CA LEU A 1071 11.23 10.10 27.40
C LEU A 1071 10.56 10.64 28.68
N GLY A 1072 10.82 11.90 29.05
CA GLY A 1072 10.45 12.49 30.34
C GLY A 1072 8.96 12.38 30.69
N GLY A 1073 8.05 12.68 29.75
CA GLY A 1073 6.61 12.61 30.00
C GLY A 1073 6.11 11.20 30.31
N ARG A 1074 6.56 10.19 29.56
CA ARG A 1074 6.25 8.78 29.83
C ARG A 1074 6.84 8.30 31.17
N ALA A 1075 8.06 8.73 31.50
CA ALA A 1075 8.70 8.38 32.77
C ALA A 1075 7.95 8.97 33.98
N ALA A 1076 7.48 10.22 33.88
CA ALA A 1076 6.65 10.84 34.91
C ALA A 1076 5.32 10.10 35.13
N GLU A 1077 4.64 9.68 34.06
CA GLU A 1077 3.42 8.88 34.19
C GLU A 1077 3.66 7.54 34.91
N GLU A 1078 4.73 6.84 34.55
CA GLU A 1078 5.10 5.55 35.12
C GLU A 1078 5.45 5.67 36.62
N ILE A 1079 6.16 6.73 37.00
CA ILE A 1079 6.57 7.01 38.39
C ILE A 1079 5.37 7.45 39.26
N PHE A 1080 4.57 8.42 38.81
CA PHE A 1080 3.55 9.05 39.66
C PHE A 1080 2.19 8.34 39.68
N PHE A 1081 1.83 7.60 38.61
CA PHE A 1081 0.54 6.89 38.54
C PHE A 1081 0.66 5.36 38.49
N GLY A 1082 1.87 4.81 38.32
CA GLY A 1082 2.10 3.36 38.14
C GLY A 1082 1.40 2.79 36.91
N LYS A 1083 1.00 3.66 35.97
CA LYS A 1083 0.15 3.35 34.81
C LYS A 1083 0.57 4.27 33.67
N ILE A 1084 0.99 3.64 32.59
CA ILE A 1084 1.56 4.33 31.43
C ILE A 1084 0.42 4.74 30.51
N SER A 1085 0.32 6.04 30.24
CA SER A 1085 -0.63 6.56 29.26
C SER A 1085 -0.06 6.46 27.86
N THR A 1086 -0.91 6.78 26.90
CA THR A 1086 -0.65 6.69 25.46
C THR A 1086 -0.55 8.08 24.82
N GLY A 1087 -0.61 9.15 25.61
CA GLY A 1087 -0.22 10.50 25.18
C GLY A 1087 1.21 10.50 24.62
N ALA A 1088 2.10 9.72 25.25
CA ALA A 1088 3.50 9.55 24.86
C ALA A 1088 3.76 8.89 23.48
N SER A 1089 2.75 8.74 22.62
CA SER A 1089 2.88 8.00 21.35
C SER A 1089 3.86 8.69 20.39
N ASN A 1090 3.69 10.00 20.18
CA ASN A 1090 4.55 10.84 19.34
C ASN A 1090 6.01 10.81 19.83
N ASP A 1091 6.22 10.87 21.14
CA ASP A 1091 7.54 10.87 21.77
C ASP A 1091 8.36 9.65 21.37
N LEU A 1092 7.78 8.45 21.49
CA LEU A 1092 8.48 7.23 21.12
C LEU A 1092 8.65 7.07 19.60
N GLN A 1093 7.81 7.71 18.77
CA GLN A 1093 8.07 7.81 17.33
C GLN A 1093 9.29 8.70 17.04
N GLN A 1094 9.38 9.88 17.68
CA GLN A 1094 10.52 10.78 17.56
C GLN A 1094 11.82 10.15 18.07
N ILE A 1095 11.78 9.50 19.24
CA ILE A 1095 12.92 8.76 19.82
C ILE A 1095 13.36 7.60 18.91
N THR A 1096 12.41 6.82 18.39
CA THR A 1096 12.73 5.71 17.46
C THR A 1096 13.41 6.24 16.20
N ARG A 1097 12.92 7.36 15.65
CA ARG A 1097 13.54 8.01 14.49
C ARG A 1097 14.96 8.51 14.78
N ILE A 1098 15.17 9.21 15.90
CA ILE A 1098 16.51 9.70 16.30
C ILE A 1098 17.46 8.51 16.50
N ALA A 1099 17.06 7.51 17.29
CA ALA A 1099 17.88 6.32 17.54
C ALA A 1099 18.21 5.54 16.26
N TYR A 1100 17.26 5.40 15.33
CA TYR A 1100 17.50 4.74 14.06
C TYR A 1100 18.45 5.54 13.16
N SER A 1101 18.33 6.87 13.12
CA SER A 1101 19.26 7.75 12.41
C SER A 1101 20.68 7.71 13.01
N MET A 1102 20.81 7.72 14.34
CA MET A 1102 22.09 7.52 15.04
C MET A 1102 22.77 6.21 14.59
N VAL A 1103 22.02 5.09 14.55
CA VAL A 1103 22.56 3.77 14.21
C VAL A 1103 22.88 3.62 12.71
N THR A 1104 22.04 4.15 11.81
CA THR A 1104 22.07 3.80 10.37
C THR A 1104 22.54 4.90 9.42
N VAL A 1105 22.41 6.18 9.82
CA VAL A 1105 22.73 7.34 8.97
C VAL A 1105 23.96 8.08 9.49
N TYR A 1106 24.09 8.25 10.80
CA TYR A 1106 25.16 9.04 11.42
C TYR A 1106 26.36 8.21 11.90
N GLY A 1107 26.32 6.88 11.80
CA GLY A 1107 27.41 6.00 12.25
C GLY A 1107 27.68 6.04 13.75
N MET A 1108 26.75 6.53 14.57
CA MET A 1108 26.90 6.70 16.03
C MET A 1108 26.73 5.38 16.82
N ASN A 1109 26.92 4.23 16.17
CA ASN A 1109 26.91 2.92 16.79
C ASN A 1109 28.14 2.12 16.36
N GLU A 1110 29.08 1.90 17.29
CA GLU A 1110 30.36 1.23 17.01
C GLU A 1110 30.25 -0.15 16.33
N LYS A 1111 29.14 -0.88 16.53
CA LYS A 1111 28.94 -2.21 15.95
C LYS A 1111 28.47 -2.17 14.50
N VAL A 1112 28.00 -1.00 14.03
CA VAL A 1112 27.53 -0.75 12.66
C VAL A 1112 28.56 0.09 11.89
N ALA A 1113 29.09 1.15 12.51
CA ALA A 1113 30.04 2.09 11.87
C ALA A 1113 31.30 1.41 11.31
N ARG A 1114 31.88 0.47 12.06
CA ARG A 1114 33.08 -0.32 11.66
C ARG A 1114 32.85 -1.24 10.44
N LYS A 1115 31.65 -1.25 9.86
CA LYS A 1115 31.30 -1.89 8.57
C LYS A 1115 31.08 -0.91 7.41
N GLN A 1116 31.12 0.40 7.65
CA GLN A 1116 31.04 1.45 6.62
C GLN A 1116 32.39 2.13 6.38
N GLU A 1117 33.33 2.04 7.33
CA GLU A 1117 34.74 2.47 7.18
C GLU A 1117 35.63 1.42 6.47
N LYS A 1118 35.03 0.39 5.84
CA LYS A 1118 35.70 -0.72 5.15
C LYS A 1118 35.00 -1.08 3.85
#